data_AF-A0A6G1ITA1-F1
#
_entry.id   AF-A0A6G1ITA1-F1
#
_cell.length_a   1.000
_cell.length_b   1.000
_cell.length_c   1.000
_cell.angle_alpha   90.00
_cell.angle_beta   90.00
_cell.angle_gamma   90.00
#
_symmetry.space_group_name_H-M   'P 1'
#
loop_
_entity.id
_entity.type
_entity.pdbx_description
1 polymer ?
#
loop_
_entity_poly.entity_id
_entity_poly.type
_entity_poly.pdbx_seq_one_letter_code
_entity_poly.pdbx_strand_id
1 'polypeptide(L)'
;MVFELHIWGPAFGLPSIDPECIAAVAYVKRAVPHGDWTLVADYDTSISPQGEFPLLLDGDDAKTTGFAGIVSYLRNHHLGPYDLDDTLTHQQQTDKIAFISFLQSTANPLIDLSLYVSSENYNSLTSSAYTAILPWYSNYTIPPRRRDLARARTAHLGLSSLDINEAGADTRGPGTDTASSEYEAAKRAAGIPANEKQKVMSMGRGKGLGGLLSAPIYAARFKLDALSNELLEPLSDLLGKEEYLLAGDKPSSLDCLALGYLALMLYPPVPQIWLKEAVQNKHPRIVRYIQRLRKELLGKEDIDTSKVWSIAKGGAASTSLPWRPWQSRTVFSQVSFVAGEIMGGTSLMSMVVRRNPAGQNHPGKPSEGRTSTLPSSAIIHTLTVVSATRQSRAPTASQIQNPPPPASSTKGGRFFGKGNIGHTFRHKSAGAFGPDLAKKLSQLVKMEKNVMRSMELVSRERMEVAQQLSIWGEACDDDVSDVTDKLGVLIYEIGELEDQYVDRYDQYRVTIKSIRNIEASVQPSRDRKQKITDQIAQLKYKEPNSPKIVVLEQELVRAEAESLVAEAQLSNITREKLKAAFTYQFDAMREHCEKLAIVAGFGKHLLELIDDSPVTPGETRNAYDGYEASKAIIQDCEDALTNWVVQNASVSAKLSTRSRTLSQRRKNAARRNQEGIDLSHQDQPLDNRESGLWIPASEHQGNGYEDEDLEDDAPSTVATETRGREEERPIAA
;
A
#
# COMPACT_ATOMS: atom_id res chain seq x y z
N MET A 1 34.50 -41.15 1.74
CA MET A 1 33.83 -39.97 1.16
C MET A 1 32.56 -39.80 1.95
N VAL A 2 32.33 -38.61 2.51
CA VAL A 2 31.24 -38.35 3.44
C VAL A 2 30.30 -37.39 2.74
N PHE A 3 29.03 -37.77 2.57
CA PHE A 3 28.02 -36.89 2.00
C PHE A 3 27.85 -35.66 2.89
N GLU A 4 27.89 -34.46 2.32
CA GLU A 4 27.64 -33.22 3.06
C GLU A 4 26.28 -32.65 2.66
N LEU A 5 25.34 -32.63 3.60
CA LEU A 5 24.01 -32.06 3.38
C LEU A 5 23.97 -30.64 3.93
N HIS A 6 23.82 -29.66 3.04
CA HIS A 6 23.64 -28.25 3.37
C HIS A 6 22.15 -27.94 3.47
N ILE A 7 21.75 -27.40 4.63
CA ILE A 7 20.37 -27.01 4.94
C ILE A 7 20.32 -25.63 5.58
N TRP A 8 19.13 -25.03 5.60
CA TRP A 8 18.89 -23.90 6.51
C TRP A 8 19.03 -24.33 7.96
N GLY A 9 19.50 -23.42 8.82
CA GLY A 9 19.73 -23.72 10.23
C GLY A 9 18.48 -24.16 11.01
N PRO A 10 18.68 -24.75 12.20
CA PRO A 10 17.60 -25.31 13.02
C PRO A 10 16.66 -24.23 13.54
N ALA A 11 15.37 -24.55 13.62
CA ALA A 11 14.32 -23.69 14.14
C ALA A 11 13.17 -24.52 14.72
N PHE A 12 12.45 -23.98 15.70
CA PHE A 12 11.22 -24.59 16.26
C PHE A 12 11.38 -26.02 16.83
N GLY A 13 12.58 -26.39 17.27
CA GLY A 13 12.90 -27.75 17.71
C GLY A 13 13.05 -28.76 16.55
N LEU A 14 13.09 -28.28 15.31
CA LEU A 14 13.29 -29.04 14.08
C LEU A 14 14.70 -28.79 13.50
N PRO A 15 15.20 -29.69 12.63
CA PRO A 15 16.54 -29.54 12.03
C PRO A 15 16.69 -28.30 11.15
N SER A 16 15.58 -27.78 10.59
CA SER A 16 15.61 -26.66 9.65
C SER A 16 14.31 -25.84 9.73
N ILE A 17 14.35 -24.60 9.23
CA ILE A 17 13.17 -23.73 9.07
C ILE A 17 12.38 -24.03 7.77
N ASP A 18 12.98 -24.79 6.86
CA ASP A 18 12.44 -25.07 5.53
C ASP A 18 11.94 -26.53 5.41
N PRO A 19 10.76 -26.78 4.81
CA PRO A 19 10.15 -28.11 4.82
C PRO A 19 10.96 -29.15 4.04
N GLU A 20 11.51 -28.77 2.87
CA GLU A 20 12.30 -29.69 2.06
C GLU A 20 13.64 -30.04 2.72
N CYS A 21 14.22 -29.08 3.45
CA CYS A 21 15.42 -29.33 4.25
C CYS A 21 15.16 -30.34 5.37
N ILE A 22 14.03 -30.23 6.08
CA ILE A 22 13.64 -31.22 7.11
C ILE A 22 13.44 -32.60 6.48
N ALA A 23 12.77 -32.65 5.32
CA ALA A 23 12.52 -33.88 4.59
C ALA A 23 13.82 -34.55 4.14
N ALA A 24 14.78 -33.78 3.62
CA ALA A 24 16.09 -34.27 3.20
C ALA A 24 16.87 -34.86 4.38
N VAL A 25 16.87 -34.21 5.55
CA VAL A 25 17.49 -34.75 6.77
C VAL A 25 16.85 -36.06 7.19
N ALA A 26 15.52 -36.14 7.16
CA ALA A 26 14.78 -37.35 7.51
C ALA A 26 15.09 -38.51 6.55
N TYR A 27 15.16 -38.22 5.25
CA TYR A 27 15.51 -39.19 4.21
C TYR A 27 16.95 -39.71 4.38
N VAL A 28 17.93 -38.81 4.43
CA VAL A 28 19.36 -39.18 4.52
C VAL A 28 19.65 -39.94 5.80
N LYS A 29 19.09 -39.53 6.94
CA LYS A 29 19.29 -40.24 8.22
C LYS A 29 18.76 -41.68 8.19
N ARG A 30 17.72 -41.97 7.41
CA ARG A 30 17.14 -43.30 7.29
C ARG A 30 17.81 -44.13 6.20
N ALA A 31 18.15 -43.52 5.08
CA ALA A 31 18.71 -44.19 3.91
C ALA A 31 20.22 -44.44 4.04
N VAL A 32 20.97 -43.50 4.61
CA VAL A 32 22.44 -43.55 4.69
C VAL A 32 22.88 -43.99 6.10
N PRO A 33 23.81 -44.96 6.24
CA PRO A 33 24.35 -45.37 7.53
C PRO A 33 24.97 -44.24 8.36
N HIS A 34 24.92 -44.39 9.68
CA HIS A 34 25.54 -43.45 10.62
C HIS A 34 27.06 -43.43 10.43
N GLY A 35 27.62 -42.36 9.85
CA GLY A 35 29.05 -42.17 9.63
C GLY A 35 29.42 -41.72 8.21
N ASP A 36 28.56 -42.02 7.24
CA ASP A 36 28.81 -41.72 5.82
C ASP A 36 28.23 -40.37 5.37
N TRP A 37 27.61 -39.63 6.29
CA TRP A 37 27.07 -38.30 6.01
C TRP A 37 27.24 -37.33 7.18
N THR A 38 27.27 -36.04 6.85
CA THR A 38 27.36 -34.91 7.78
C THR A 38 26.36 -33.82 7.41
N LEU A 39 25.95 -33.06 8.43
CA LEU A 39 24.97 -31.99 8.31
C LEU A 39 25.62 -30.63 8.52
N VAL A 40 25.41 -29.72 7.58
CA VAL A 40 25.93 -28.35 7.63
C VAL A 40 24.76 -27.37 7.60
N ALA A 41 24.65 -26.55 8.65
CA ALA A 41 23.74 -25.41 8.65
C ALA A 41 24.40 -24.25 7.89
N ASP A 42 23.92 -23.99 6.68
CA ASP A 42 24.44 -22.95 5.80
C ASP A 42 23.37 -21.87 5.55
N TYR A 43 23.83 -20.70 5.14
CA TYR A 43 22.98 -19.56 4.76
C TYR A 43 23.32 -19.01 3.38
N ASP A 44 24.48 -19.37 2.82
CA ASP A 44 24.91 -18.88 1.51
C ASP A 44 24.37 -19.78 0.39
N THR A 45 23.29 -19.32 -0.24
CA THR A 45 22.67 -20.06 -1.35
C THR A 45 23.49 -19.98 -2.64
N SER A 46 24.56 -19.18 -2.73
CA SER A 46 25.39 -19.08 -3.95
C SER A 46 26.16 -20.36 -4.28
N ILE A 47 26.32 -21.26 -3.30
CA ILE A 47 26.95 -22.57 -3.45
C ILE A 47 26.07 -23.50 -4.30
N SER A 48 24.75 -23.29 -4.23
CA SER A 48 23.74 -24.04 -4.95
C SER A 48 23.61 -23.54 -6.39
N PRO A 49 23.68 -24.43 -7.40
CA PRO A 49 23.45 -24.06 -8.81
C PRO A 49 22.10 -23.36 -9.05
N GLN A 50 21.07 -23.72 -8.27
CA GLN A 50 19.71 -23.16 -8.37
C GLN A 50 19.46 -22.04 -7.35
N GLY A 51 20.41 -21.75 -6.44
CA GLY A 51 20.22 -20.74 -5.40
C GLY A 51 19.27 -21.15 -4.28
N GLU A 52 19.06 -22.46 -4.09
CA GLU A 52 18.12 -23.02 -3.11
C GLU A 52 18.76 -24.14 -2.28
N PHE A 53 18.28 -24.33 -1.06
CA PHE A 53 18.55 -25.47 -0.20
C PHE A 53 17.28 -26.32 -0.10
N PRO A 54 17.37 -27.66 0.02
CA PRO A 54 18.54 -28.46 0.41
C PRO A 54 19.55 -28.70 -0.73
N LEU A 55 20.83 -28.83 -0.37
CA LEU A 55 21.93 -29.16 -1.28
C LEU A 55 22.73 -30.33 -0.72
N LEU A 56 22.93 -31.38 -1.54
CA LEU A 56 23.82 -32.51 -1.23
C LEU A 56 25.11 -32.36 -2.02
N LEU A 57 26.25 -32.40 -1.31
CA LEU A 57 27.58 -32.51 -1.88
C LEU A 57 28.12 -33.92 -1.67
N ASP A 58 28.57 -34.54 -2.75
CA ASP A 58 29.37 -35.76 -2.71
C ASP A 58 30.80 -35.41 -3.16
N GLY A 59 31.65 -35.11 -2.18
CA GLY A 59 32.99 -34.58 -2.42
C GLY A 59 32.99 -33.23 -3.15
N ASP A 60 34.00 -33.00 -4.00
CA ASP A 60 34.16 -31.74 -4.73
C ASP A 60 33.40 -31.69 -6.07
N ASP A 61 33.01 -32.84 -6.63
CA ASP A 61 32.60 -32.96 -8.03
C ASP A 61 31.07 -33.02 -8.27
N ALA A 62 30.27 -33.52 -7.32
CA ALA A 62 28.83 -33.71 -7.51
C ALA A 62 28.00 -32.83 -6.56
N LYS A 63 27.16 -31.96 -7.15
CA LYS A 63 26.25 -31.04 -6.43
C LYS A 63 24.81 -31.27 -6.87
N THR A 64 23.95 -31.67 -5.94
CA THR A 64 22.53 -31.93 -6.24
C THR A 64 21.61 -31.09 -5.37
N THR A 65 20.66 -30.40 -5.98
CA THR A 65 19.74 -29.47 -5.29
C THR A 65 18.30 -29.99 -5.26
N GLY A 66 17.57 -29.58 -4.22
CA GLY A 66 16.15 -29.90 -4.03
C GLY A 66 15.91 -31.33 -3.55
N PHE A 67 14.81 -31.57 -2.85
CA PHE A 67 14.53 -32.87 -2.27
C PHE A 67 14.44 -34.00 -3.32
N ALA A 68 13.69 -33.77 -4.41
CA ALA A 68 13.52 -34.76 -5.48
C ALA A 68 14.84 -35.08 -6.20
N GLY A 69 15.70 -34.07 -6.40
CA GLY A 69 17.04 -34.25 -6.96
C GLY A 69 17.90 -35.13 -6.07
N ILE A 70 17.93 -34.82 -4.76
CA ILE A 70 18.72 -35.56 -3.77
C ILE A 70 18.29 -37.04 -3.70
N VAL A 71 16.98 -37.31 -3.65
CA VAL A 71 16.46 -38.69 -3.64
C VAL A 71 16.86 -39.43 -4.92
N SER A 72 16.74 -38.79 -6.09
CA SER A 72 17.10 -39.38 -7.38
C SER A 72 18.59 -39.66 -7.49
N TYR A 73 19.42 -38.76 -6.95
CA TYR A 73 20.88 -38.92 -6.92
C TYR A 73 21.31 -40.07 -6.01
N LEU A 74 20.75 -40.14 -4.78
CA LEU A 74 21.04 -41.21 -3.82
C LEU A 74 20.57 -42.58 -4.29
N ARG A 75 19.46 -42.65 -5.05
CA ARG A 75 19.01 -43.89 -5.72
C ARG A 75 20.02 -44.38 -6.76
N ASN A 76 20.59 -43.49 -7.56
CA ASN A 76 21.45 -43.82 -8.69
C ASN A 76 22.95 -43.87 -8.32
N HIS A 77 23.28 -43.79 -7.03
CA HIS A 77 24.65 -43.66 -6.56
C HIS A 77 25.46 -44.97 -6.68
N HIS A 78 26.74 -44.85 -7.07
CA HIS A 78 27.59 -45.99 -7.46
C HIS A 78 27.96 -46.96 -6.32
N LEU A 79 27.97 -46.52 -5.06
CA LEU A 79 28.34 -47.37 -3.91
C LEU A 79 27.16 -48.20 -3.34
N GLY A 80 25.94 -47.94 -3.77
CA GLY A 80 24.74 -48.68 -3.35
C GLY A 80 23.48 -47.80 -3.49
N PRO A 81 22.33 -48.37 -3.93
CA PRO A 81 21.09 -47.62 -4.03
C PRO A 81 20.57 -47.31 -2.62
N TYR A 82 20.77 -46.09 -2.14
CA TYR A 82 20.18 -45.59 -0.91
C TYR A 82 18.72 -45.20 -1.18
N ASP A 83 17.90 -46.19 -1.52
CA ASP A 83 16.50 -46.01 -1.90
C ASP A 83 15.55 -46.55 -0.84
N LEU A 84 14.74 -45.65 -0.26
CA LEU A 84 13.66 -46.03 0.65
C LEU A 84 12.45 -46.60 -0.11
N ASP A 85 12.37 -46.35 -1.42
CA ASP A 85 11.21 -46.67 -2.25
C ASP A 85 11.35 -48.01 -3.00
N ASP A 86 12.42 -48.78 -2.78
CA ASP A 86 12.69 -50.04 -3.49
C ASP A 86 11.57 -51.09 -3.30
N THR A 87 10.86 -51.01 -2.17
CA THR A 87 9.75 -51.93 -1.84
C THR A 87 8.40 -51.52 -2.44
N LEU A 88 8.31 -50.38 -3.14
CA LEU A 88 7.05 -49.86 -3.65
C LEU A 88 6.64 -50.49 -4.98
N THR A 89 5.37 -50.89 -5.08
CA THR A 89 4.75 -51.33 -6.34
C THR A 89 4.67 -50.19 -7.36
N HIS A 90 4.54 -50.52 -8.65
CA HIS A 90 4.42 -49.51 -9.71
C HIS A 90 3.24 -48.55 -9.48
N GLN A 91 2.12 -49.02 -8.94
CA GLN A 91 0.97 -48.17 -8.59
C GLN A 91 1.31 -47.20 -7.43
N GLN A 92 1.95 -47.72 -6.37
CA GLN A 92 2.41 -46.86 -5.27
C GLN A 92 3.47 -45.85 -5.72
N GLN A 93 4.30 -46.19 -6.71
CA GLN A 93 5.27 -45.26 -7.29
C GLN A 93 4.60 -44.11 -8.06
N THR A 94 3.52 -44.39 -8.80
CA THR A 94 2.74 -43.33 -9.46
C THR A 94 2.03 -42.44 -8.46
N ASP A 95 1.41 -43.05 -7.44
CA ASP A 95 0.71 -42.32 -6.38
C ASP A 95 1.69 -41.44 -5.59
N LYS A 96 2.88 -41.97 -5.28
CA LYS A 96 3.97 -41.21 -4.65
C LYS A 96 4.31 -39.94 -5.41
N ILE A 97 4.51 -40.01 -6.72
CA ILE A 97 4.86 -38.83 -7.54
C ILE A 97 3.72 -37.82 -7.52
N ALA A 98 2.48 -38.28 -7.68
CA ALA A 98 1.29 -37.43 -7.62
C ALA A 98 1.16 -36.72 -6.27
N PHE A 99 1.33 -37.44 -5.16
CA PHE A 99 1.24 -36.89 -3.81
C PHE A 99 2.42 -35.98 -3.44
N ILE A 100 3.63 -36.23 -3.96
CA ILE A 100 4.77 -35.31 -3.80
C ILE A 100 4.44 -33.97 -4.47
N SER A 101 3.99 -33.98 -5.72
CA SER A 101 3.60 -32.76 -6.43
C SER A 101 2.43 -32.05 -5.77
N PHE A 102 1.44 -32.82 -5.26
CA PHE A 102 0.31 -32.30 -4.51
C PHE A 102 0.75 -31.61 -3.20
N LEU A 103 1.62 -32.24 -2.41
CA LEU A 103 2.16 -31.63 -1.18
C LEU A 103 2.90 -30.33 -1.49
N GLN A 104 3.77 -30.32 -2.49
CA GLN A 104 4.52 -29.13 -2.87
C GLN A 104 3.61 -28.00 -3.39
N SER A 105 2.52 -28.31 -4.09
CA SER A 105 1.62 -27.27 -4.60
C SER A 105 0.66 -26.71 -3.54
N THR A 106 0.15 -27.56 -2.64
CA THR A 106 -0.91 -27.18 -1.67
C THR A 106 -0.37 -26.85 -0.28
N ALA A 107 0.68 -27.52 0.19
CA ALA A 107 1.22 -27.30 1.54
C ALA A 107 2.16 -26.08 1.61
N ASN A 108 2.90 -25.77 0.54
CA ASN A 108 3.79 -24.60 0.49
C ASN A 108 3.01 -23.28 0.76
N PRO A 109 1.89 -22.98 0.06
CA PRO A 109 1.11 -21.77 0.34
C PRO A 109 0.58 -21.69 1.78
N LEU A 110 0.20 -22.81 2.40
CA LEU A 110 -0.29 -22.83 3.78
C LEU A 110 0.81 -22.48 4.79
N ILE A 111 2.02 -23.02 4.59
CA ILE A 111 3.19 -22.66 5.42
C ILE A 111 3.53 -21.18 5.20
N ASP A 112 3.55 -20.72 3.95
CA ASP A 112 3.79 -19.31 3.61
C ASP A 112 2.81 -18.37 4.31
N LEU A 113 1.51 -18.69 4.26
CA LEU A 113 0.46 -17.92 4.93
C LEU A 113 0.68 -17.86 6.45
N SER A 114 1.06 -18.99 7.05
CA SER A 114 1.23 -19.10 8.50
C SER A 114 2.52 -18.45 9.03
N LEU A 115 3.66 -18.66 8.39
CA LEU A 115 4.98 -18.25 8.92
C LEU A 115 5.47 -16.91 8.37
N TYR A 116 5.09 -16.54 7.13
CA TYR A 116 5.67 -15.38 6.43
C TYR A 116 4.66 -14.28 6.14
N VAL A 117 3.45 -14.62 5.69
CA VAL A 117 2.42 -13.61 5.35
C VAL A 117 1.84 -12.99 6.61
N SER A 118 1.46 -13.80 7.61
CA SER A 118 0.98 -13.26 8.89
C SER A 118 2.07 -12.45 9.59
N SER A 119 1.91 -11.11 9.60
CA SER A 119 2.81 -10.17 10.27
C SER A 119 3.03 -10.49 11.75
N GLU A 120 2.01 -10.97 12.46
CA GLU A 120 2.14 -11.32 13.88
C GLU A 120 3.04 -12.54 14.08
N ASN A 121 2.86 -13.58 13.27
CA ASN A 121 3.69 -14.78 13.31
C ASN A 121 5.12 -14.49 12.84
N TYR A 122 5.26 -13.71 11.75
CA TYR A 122 6.55 -13.37 11.19
C TYR A 122 7.40 -12.53 12.16
N ASN A 123 6.83 -11.47 12.73
CA ASN A 123 7.57 -10.54 13.58
C ASN A 123 7.92 -11.14 14.95
N SER A 124 7.06 -11.99 15.50
CA SER A 124 7.29 -12.60 16.82
C SER A 124 8.20 -13.82 16.76
N LEU A 125 8.05 -14.66 15.74
CA LEU A 125 8.67 -15.98 15.70
C LEU A 125 9.64 -16.11 14.53
N THR A 126 9.17 -16.00 13.28
CA THR A 126 9.95 -16.33 12.08
C THR A 126 11.20 -15.45 11.91
N SER A 127 11.06 -14.13 12.09
CA SER A 127 12.18 -13.18 12.01
C SER A 127 13.24 -13.43 13.09
N SER A 128 12.79 -13.76 14.31
CA SER A 128 13.67 -14.09 15.44
C SER A 128 14.39 -15.42 15.22
N ALA A 129 13.72 -16.40 14.61
CA ALA A 129 14.32 -17.68 14.23
C ALA A 129 15.39 -17.49 13.15
N TYR A 130 15.13 -16.65 12.14
CA TYR A 130 16.15 -16.26 11.16
C TYR A 130 17.34 -15.55 11.80
N THR A 131 17.09 -14.64 12.74
CA THR A 131 18.13 -13.93 13.48
C THR A 131 19.03 -14.89 14.27
N ALA A 132 18.47 -16.01 14.74
CA ALA A 132 19.22 -17.04 15.44
C ALA A 132 20.09 -17.90 14.51
N ILE A 133 19.73 -18.07 13.23
CA ILE A 133 20.45 -18.94 12.28
C ILE A 133 21.40 -18.19 11.34
N LEU A 134 21.16 -16.89 11.11
CA LEU A 134 21.91 -16.09 10.15
C LEU A 134 22.95 -15.17 10.83
N PRO A 135 24.05 -14.83 10.13
CA PRO A 135 24.86 -13.68 10.51
C PRO A 135 24.05 -12.37 10.50
N TRP A 136 24.47 -11.41 11.32
CA TRP A 136 23.75 -10.16 11.54
C TRP A 136 23.46 -9.38 10.24
N TYR A 137 24.35 -9.45 9.24
CA TYR A 137 24.22 -8.70 7.98
C TYR A 137 23.18 -9.34 7.04
N SER A 138 23.10 -10.68 6.98
CA SER A 138 22.15 -11.40 6.13
C SER A 138 20.70 -11.32 6.62
N ASN A 139 20.47 -10.88 7.86
CA ASN A 139 19.13 -10.66 8.41
C ASN A 139 18.36 -9.55 7.67
N TYR A 140 19.04 -8.63 7.01
CA TYR A 140 18.41 -7.55 6.27
C TYR A 140 18.04 -7.92 4.83
N THR A 141 18.50 -9.08 4.33
CA THR A 141 18.31 -9.47 2.93
C THR A 141 17.55 -10.78 2.80
N ILE A 142 17.97 -11.84 3.48
CA ILE A 142 17.38 -13.18 3.32
C ILE A 142 15.94 -13.23 3.86
N PRO A 143 15.64 -12.85 5.12
CA PRO A 143 14.28 -12.95 5.64
C PRO A 143 13.27 -12.05 4.89
N PRO A 144 13.57 -10.77 4.59
CA PRO A 144 12.69 -9.94 3.76
C PRO A 144 12.44 -10.54 2.38
N ARG A 145 13.50 -10.98 1.67
CA ARG A 145 13.36 -11.60 0.34
C ARG A 145 12.47 -12.85 0.39
N ARG A 146 12.62 -13.71 1.39
CA ARG A 146 11.78 -14.91 1.55
C ARG A 146 10.34 -14.54 1.88
N ARG A 147 10.13 -13.51 2.71
CA ARG A 147 8.77 -12.99 2.99
C ARG A 147 8.10 -12.45 1.72
N ASP A 148 8.84 -11.74 0.87
CA ASP A 148 8.31 -11.21 -0.38
C ASP A 148 7.97 -12.33 -1.38
N LEU A 149 8.81 -13.38 -1.48
CA LEU A 149 8.51 -14.56 -2.29
C LEU A 149 7.26 -15.30 -1.79
N ALA A 150 7.12 -15.48 -0.47
CA ALA A 150 5.93 -16.09 0.13
C ALA A 150 4.65 -15.27 -0.14
N ARG A 151 4.75 -13.94 -0.05
CA ARG A 151 3.66 -13.02 -0.41
C ARG A 151 3.30 -13.11 -1.88
N ALA A 152 4.29 -13.19 -2.78
CA ALA A 152 4.05 -13.36 -4.20
C ALA A 152 3.35 -14.69 -4.52
N ARG A 153 3.78 -15.80 -3.90
CA ARG A 153 3.15 -17.12 -4.08
C ARG A 153 1.70 -17.15 -3.61
N THR A 154 1.38 -16.46 -2.52
CA THR A 154 0.05 -16.49 -1.89
C THR A 154 -0.89 -15.36 -2.31
N ALA A 155 -0.41 -14.43 -3.16
CA ALA A 155 -1.17 -13.24 -3.58
C ALA A 155 -2.53 -13.59 -4.22
N HIS A 156 -2.58 -14.65 -5.02
CA HIS A 156 -3.79 -15.11 -5.71
C HIS A 156 -4.92 -15.58 -4.76
N LEU A 157 -4.61 -15.91 -3.51
CA LEU A 157 -5.59 -16.38 -2.53
C LEU A 157 -6.42 -15.24 -1.93
N GLY A 158 -6.02 -13.98 -2.14
CA GLY A 158 -6.77 -12.80 -1.66
C GLY A 158 -6.85 -12.69 -0.13
N LEU A 159 -5.90 -13.29 0.58
CA LEU A 159 -5.82 -13.33 2.05
C LEU A 159 -4.87 -12.28 2.64
N SER A 160 -4.62 -11.19 1.92
CA SER A 160 -3.84 -10.03 2.38
C SER A 160 -4.43 -9.34 3.63
N SER A 161 -5.67 -9.67 4.00
CA SER A 161 -6.32 -9.24 5.24
C SER A 161 -5.78 -9.93 6.51
N LEU A 162 -4.89 -10.93 6.41
CA LEU A 162 -4.18 -11.47 7.58
C LEU A 162 -3.20 -10.46 8.21
N ASP A 163 -2.85 -9.39 7.49
CA ASP A 163 -1.91 -8.33 7.91
C ASP A 163 -2.56 -7.17 8.71
N ILE A 164 -3.63 -7.44 9.48
CA ILE A 164 -4.38 -6.40 10.24
C ILE A 164 -3.55 -5.77 11.39
N ASN A 165 -2.46 -6.39 11.85
CA ASN A 165 -1.68 -5.89 13.00
C ASN A 165 -0.58 -4.85 12.66
N GLU A 166 -0.26 -4.60 11.38
CA GLU A 166 0.59 -3.45 11.01
C GLU A 166 -0.13 -2.09 11.11
N ALA A 167 -1.44 -2.06 11.37
CA ALA A 167 -2.15 -0.82 11.69
C ALA A 167 -1.86 -0.26 13.10
N GLY A 168 -1.19 -1.03 13.98
CA GLY A 168 -0.89 -0.66 15.37
C GLY A 168 0.59 -0.52 15.73
N ALA A 169 1.52 -1.00 14.88
CA ALA A 169 2.95 -1.11 15.19
C ALA A 169 3.87 -0.16 14.39
N ASP A 170 3.33 0.66 13.48
CA ASP A 170 4.06 1.71 12.73
C ASP A 170 4.40 2.95 13.58
N THR A 171 4.86 2.75 14.83
CA THR A 171 5.44 3.83 15.64
C THR A 171 6.94 3.70 15.84
N ARG A 172 7.66 2.76 15.20
CA ARG A 172 9.13 2.69 15.29
C ARG A 172 9.83 2.26 13.97
N GLY A 173 10.05 3.26 13.10
CA GLY A 173 11.13 3.37 12.10
C GLY A 173 10.70 3.27 10.62
N PRO A 174 11.28 4.02 9.65
CA PRO A 174 12.24 5.13 9.69
C PRO A 174 11.55 6.47 9.38
N GLY A 175 11.48 7.34 10.37
CA GLY A 175 10.81 8.65 10.30
C GLY A 175 11.10 9.49 11.53
N THR A 176 12.28 9.30 12.12
CA THR A 176 12.81 10.15 13.19
C THR A 176 13.30 11.52 12.71
N ASP A 177 12.93 11.92 11.49
CA ASP A 177 13.25 13.22 10.90
C ASP A 177 11.97 14.05 10.70
N THR A 178 11.12 14.07 11.72
CA THR A 178 10.16 15.17 11.84
C THR A 178 10.90 16.38 12.42
N ALA A 179 10.67 17.57 11.89
CA ALA A 179 11.24 18.83 12.38
C ALA A 179 11.03 19.07 13.91
N SER A 180 10.08 18.35 14.53
CA SER A 180 9.90 18.30 15.99
C SER A 180 11.00 17.56 16.74
N SER A 181 11.58 16.49 16.16
CA SER A 181 12.71 15.72 16.71
C SER A 181 14.01 16.53 16.63
N GLU A 182 14.24 17.20 15.50
CA GLU A 182 15.38 18.12 15.32
C GLU A 182 15.28 19.35 16.23
N TYR A 183 14.07 19.90 16.44
CA TYR A 183 13.84 21.00 17.38
C TYR A 183 14.09 20.60 18.84
N GLU A 184 13.70 19.39 19.26
CA GLU A 184 14.03 18.89 20.60
C GLU A 184 15.50 18.55 20.78
N ALA A 185 16.16 18.01 19.76
CA ALA A 185 17.61 17.75 19.75
C ALA A 185 18.41 19.07 19.78
N ALA A 186 17.99 20.09 19.03
CA ALA A 186 18.57 21.42 19.05
C ALA A 186 18.37 22.13 20.40
N LYS A 187 17.21 21.95 21.04
CA LYS A 187 16.92 22.48 22.38
C LYS A 187 17.80 21.83 23.47
N ARG A 188 18.11 20.53 23.31
CA ARG A 188 19.01 19.77 24.18
C ARG A 188 20.49 20.13 23.94
N ALA A 189 20.88 20.36 22.68
CA ALA A 189 22.21 20.84 22.30
C ALA A 189 22.47 22.30 22.71
N ALA A 190 21.42 23.12 22.84
CA ALA A 190 21.49 24.51 23.30
C ALA A 190 21.47 24.66 24.83
N GLY A 191 21.50 23.57 25.61
CA GLY A 191 21.61 23.61 27.08
C GLY A 191 20.37 24.12 27.82
N ILE A 192 19.18 24.10 27.20
CA ILE A 192 17.94 24.60 27.81
C ILE A 192 17.22 23.45 28.55
N PRO A 193 16.95 23.54 29.87
CA PRO A 193 16.33 22.45 30.62
C PRO A 193 14.88 22.22 30.17
N ALA A 194 14.58 20.97 29.78
CA ALA A 194 13.23 20.52 29.48
C ALA A 194 12.48 20.26 30.80
N ASN A 195 11.31 20.89 30.96
CA ASN A 195 10.50 20.81 32.16
C ASN A 195 9.95 19.38 32.35
N GLU A 196 10.37 18.73 33.44
CA GLU A 196 9.92 17.42 33.87
C GLU A 196 8.42 17.46 34.18
N LYS A 197 7.61 16.74 33.39
CA LYS A 197 6.28 16.32 33.85
C LYS A 197 6.16 14.80 33.76
N GLN A 198 5.78 14.26 34.91
CA GLN A 198 5.77 12.87 35.32
C GLN A 198 5.01 11.95 34.37
N LYS A 199 5.63 10.80 34.11
CA LYS A 199 5.02 9.63 33.48
C LYS A 199 4.10 8.96 34.50
N VAL A 200 2.81 9.33 34.50
CA VAL A 200 1.80 8.55 35.20
C VAL A 200 1.38 7.39 34.30
N MET A 201 1.42 6.19 34.89
CA MET A 201 1.08 4.90 34.31
C MET A 201 -0.26 4.93 33.57
N SER A 202 -0.25 4.72 32.25
CA SER A 202 -1.45 4.35 31.49
C SER A 202 -1.57 2.84 31.51
N MET A 203 -2.15 2.35 32.61
CA MET A 203 -2.66 0.98 32.74
C MET A 203 -3.88 0.82 31.81
N GLY A 204 -3.99 -0.33 31.16
CA GLY A 204 -4.90 -0.61 30.05
C GLY A 204 -6.34 -0.11 30.21
N ARG A 205 -6.84 0.54 29.15
CA ARG A 205 -8.25 0.93 28.99
C ARG A 205 -8.49 1.20 27.49
N GLY A 206 -9.18 0.39 26.70
CA GLY A 206 -9.88 -0.84 27.03
C GLY A 206 -10.11 -1.72 25.80
N LYS A 207 -10.17 -3.03 26.07
CA LYS A 207 -10.95 -3.99 25.30
C LYS A 207 -12.42 -3.59 25.42
N GLY A 208 -12.92 -2.82 24.44
CA GLY A 208 -14.35 -2.59 24.28
C GLY A 208 -14.95 -3.67 23.40
N LEU A 209 -16.07 -4.24 23.84
CA LEU A 209 -16.87 -5.30 23.18
C LEU A 209 -17.42 -4.93 21.77
N GLY A 210 -17.03 -3.79 21.19
CA GLY A 210 -17.37 -3.38 19.81
C GLY A 210 -16.25 -3.62 18.79
N GLY A 211 -15.08 -4.12 19.20
CA GLY A 211 -13.95 -4.46 18.30
C GLY A 211 -13.86 -5.95 17.93
N LEU A 212 -14.78 -6.79 18.42
CA LEU A 212 -14.73 -8.26 18.26
C LEU A 212 -15.52 -8.77 17.03
N LEU A 213 -16.15 -7.88 16.27
CA LEU A 213 -16.92 -8.21 15.06
C LEU A 213 -16.35 -7.49 13.83
N SER A 214 -15.02 -7.50 13.67
CA SER A 214 -14.41 -7.18 12.38
C SER A 214 -14.70 -8.33 11.41
N ALA A 215 -15.66 -8.09 10.51
CA ALA A 215 -16.04 -8.99 9.41
C ALA A 215 -14.88 -9.59 8.58
N PRO A 216 -13.68 -8.97 8.40
CA PRO A 216 -12.60 -9.59 7.61
C PRO A 216 -11.88 -10.77 8.29
N ILE A 217 -11.78 -10.82 9.63
CA ILE A 217 -10.99 -11.87 10.32
C ILE A 217 -11.69 -13.23 10.23
N TYR A 218 -13.01 -13.26 10.49
CA TYR A 218 -13.77 -14.52 10.39
C TYR A 218 -13.86 -15.01 8.94
N ALA A 219 -14.04 -14.11 7.97
CA ALA A 219 -14.05 -14.47 6.55
C ALA A 219 -12.71 -15.05 6.08
N ALA A 220 -11.58 -14.45 6.49
CA ALA A 220 -10.26 -14.99 6.24
C ALA A 220 -10.08 -16.36 6.93
N ARG A 221 -10.56 -16.51 8.17
CA ARG A 221 -10.50 -17.77 8.92
C ARG A 221 -11.25 -18.90 8.24
N PHE A 222 -12.48 -18.67 7.74
CA PHE A 222 -13.23 -19.68 6.99
C PHE A 222 -12.50 -20.13 5.71
N LYS A 223 -11.90 -19.19 4.98
CA LYS A 223 -11.09 -19.51 3.80
C LYS A 223 -9.83 -20.30 4.16
N LEU A 224 -9.13 -19.91 5.22
CA LEU A 224 -7.97 -20.64 5.73
C LEU A 224 -8.33 -22.05 6.19
N ASP A 225 -9.49 -22.21 6.83
CA ASP A 225 -10.03 -23.51 7.23
C ASP A 225 -10.34 -24.39 6.00
N ALA A 226 -10.87 -23.80 4.92
CA ALA A 226 -11.13 -24.50 3.67
C ALA A 226 -9.83 -24.96 2.98
N LEU A 227 -8.83 -24.08 2.86
CA LEU A 227 -7.53 -24.41 2.27
C LEU A 227 -6.77 -25.47 3.10
N SER A 228 -6.89 -25.40 4.43
CA SER A 228 -6.30 -26.41 5.32
C SER A 228 -6.93 -27.78 5.09
N ASN A 229 -8.26 -27.83 4.93
CA ASN A 229 -8.98 -29.06 4.67
C ASN A 229 -8.63 -29.64 3.29
N GLU A 230 -8.44 -28.79 2.27
CA GLU A 230 -8.03 -29.21 0.92
C GLU A 230 -6.72 -30.03 0.94
N LEU A 231 -5.78 -29.69 1.82
CA LEU A 231 -4.56 -30.47 2.04
C LEU A 231 -4.79 -31.69 2.96
N LEU A 232 -5.42 -31.48 4.11
CA LEU A 232 -5.43 -32.46 5.20
C LEU A 232 -6.43 -33.61 4.96
N GLU A 233 -7.52 -33.38 4.25
CA GLU A 233 -8.54 -34.40 3.97
C GLU A 233 -8.00 -35.50 3.04
N PRO A 234 -7.39 -35.20 1.86
CA PRO A 234 -6.77 -36.22 1.02
C PRO A 234 -5.64 -36.98 1.71
N LEU A 235 -4.84 -36.31 2.54
CA LEU A 235 -3.78 -36.98 3.31
C LEU A 235 -4.33 -37.88 4.42
N SER A 236 -5.43 -37.48 5.06
CA SER A 236 -6.11 -38.30 6.06
C SER A 236 -6.73 -39.55 5.42
N ASP A 237 -7.31 -39.40 4.23
CA ASP A 237 -7.90 -40.49 3.47
C ASP A 237 -6.85 -41.47 2.96
N LEU A 238 -5.73 -40.95 2.44
CA LEU A 238 -4.59 -41.76 2.02
C LEU A 238 -3.97 -42.55 3.20
N LEU A 239 -3.81 -41.90 4.36
CA LEU A 239 -3.31 -42.56 5.57
C LEU A 239 -4.28 -43.65 6.08
N GLY A 240 -5.59 -43.42 5.96
CA GLY A 240 -6.62 -44.40 6.32
C GLY A 240 -6.48 -44.96 7.74
N LYS A 241 -6.15 -46.25 7.82
CA LYS A 241 -5.84 -46.99 9.08
C LYS A 241 -4.38 -47.44 9.16
N GLU A 242 -3.59 -47.12 8.14
CA GLU A 242 -2.22 -47.60 7.98
C GLU A 242 -1.24 -46.75 8.77
N GLU A 243 -0.03 -47.28 8.98
CA GLU A 243 1.03 -46.56 9.70
C GLU A 243 1.80 -45.56 8.82
N TYR A 244 1.81 -45.78 7.51
CA TYR A 244 2.51 -44.94 6.54
C TYR A 244 1.57 -44.62 5.36
N LEU A 245 1.83 -43.54 4.63
CA LEU A 245 0.91 -43.05 3.59
C LEU A 245 0.71 -44.05 2.44
N LEU A 246 1.72 -44.86 2.12
CA LEU A 246 1.63 -45.86 1.03
C LEU A 246 1.46 -47.31 1.54
N ALA A 247 0.97 -47.49 2.77
CA ALA A 247 0.67 -48.79 3.37
C ALA A 247 1.86 -49.79 3.41
N GLY A 248 3.09 -49.29 3.53
CA GLY A 248 4.31 -50.10 3.67
C GLY A 248 4.69 -50.38 5.13
N ASP A 249 5.61 -51.32 5.37
CA ASP A 249 6.19 -51.61 6.70
C ASP A 249 7.34 -50.63 7.07
N LYS A 250 7.71 -49.74 6.14
CA LYS A 250 8.82 -48.78 6.27
C LYS A 250 8.40 -47.39 5.76
N PRO A 251 8.98 -46.31 6.28
CA PRO A 251 8.75 -44.96 5.78
C PRO A 251 9.31 -44.80 4.36
N SER A 252 8.48 -44.26 3.47
CA SER A 252 8.83 -43.93 2.09
C SER A 252 9.44 -42.52 1.97
N SER A 253 9.94 -42.16 0.78
CA SER A 253 10.36 -40.79 0.49
C SER A 253 9.20 -39.77 0.61
N LEU A 254 7.96 -40.19 0.30
CA LEU A 254 6.76 -39.37 0.49
C LEU A 254 6.50 -39.10 1.98
N ASP A 255 6.66 -40.09 2.85
CA ASP A 255 6.48 -39.91 4.30
C ASP A 255 7.51 -38.91 4.88
N CYS A 256 8.74 -38.92 4.34
CA CYS A 256 9.78 -37.95 4.71
C CYS A 256 9.40 -36.53 4.29
N LEU A 257 8.88 -36.34 3.07
CA LEU A 257 8.43 -35.04 2.57
C LEU A 257 7.20 -34.54 3.34
N ALA A 258 6.21 -35.41 3.54
CA ALA A 258 5.02 -35.12 4.33
C ALA A 258 5.39 -34.71 5.76
N LEU A 259 6.35 -35.38 6.39
CA LEU A 259 6.86 -35.01 7.70
C LEU A 259 7.43 -33.58 7.69
N GLY A 260 8.24 -33.20 6.69
CA GLY A 260 8.83 -31.86 6.60
C GLY A 260 7.76 -30.76 6.57
N TYR A 261 6.76 -30.92 5.70
CA TYR A 261 5.64 -29.99 5.59
C TYR A 261 4.78 -29.94 6.85
N LEU A 262 4.28 -31.10 7.29
CA LEU A 262 3.35 -31.19 8.40
C LEU A 262 4.00 -30.84 9.76
N ALA A 263 5.30 -31.08 9.93
CA ALA A 263 6.02 -30.69 11.13
C ALA A 263 6.05 -29.16 11.29
N LEU A 264 6.28 -28.42 10.20
CA LEU A 264 6.24 -26.95 10.22
C LEU A 264 4.83 -26.39 10.43
N MET A 265 3.78 -27.18 10.19
CA MET A 265 2.40 -26.78 10.50
C MET A 265 2.05 -26.97 11.99
N LEU A 266 2.71 -27.91 12.67
CA LEU A 266 2.33 -28.35 14.03
C LEU A 266 3.24 -27.80 15.14
N TYR A 267 4.56 -27.83 14.93
CA TYR A 267 5.55 -27.54 15.97
C TYR A 267 5.84 -26.06 16.24
N PRO A 268 5.83 -25.15 15.23
CA PRO A 268 6.12 -23.74 15.49
C PRO A 268 5.19 -23.12 16.54
N PRO A 269 5.74 -22.48 17.59
CA PRO A 269 4.95 -21.82 18.62
C PRO A 269 4.48 -20.44 18.14
N VAL A 270 3.65 -20.43 17.09
CA VAL A 270 3.11 -19.19 16.50
C VAL A 270 2.00 -18.57 17.37
N PRO A 271 1.87 -17.24 17.44
CA PRO A 271 0.77 -16.59 18.16
C PRO A 271 -0.59 -16.84 17.49
N GLN A 272 -0.67 -16.82 16.16
CA GLN A 272 -1.88 -17.20 15.43
C GLN A 272 -1.84 -18.70 15.10
N ILE A 273 -2.52 -19.50 15.92
CA ILE A 273 -2.47 -20.97 15.89
C ILE A 273 -3.51 -21.62 14.97
N TRP A 274 -4.12 -20.89 14.02
CA TRP A 274 -5.23 -21.41 13.20
C TRP A 274 -4.88 -22.71 12.45
N LEU A 275 -3.66 -22.81 11.90
CA LEU A 275 -3.21 -23.98 11.15
C LEU A 275 -2.97 -25.17 12.10
N LYS A 276 -2.38 -24.90 13.27
CA LYS A 276 -2.16 -25.89 14.32
C LYS A 276 -3.49 -26.42 14.88
N GLU A 277 -4.45 -25.52 15.12
CA GLU A 277 -5.81 -25.86 15.55
C GLU A 277 -6.52 -26.71 14.50
N ALA A 278 -6.39 -26.40 13.21
CA ALA A 278 -6.97 -27.19 12.13
C ALA A 278 -6.42 -28.63 12.13
N VAL A 279 -5.10 -28.80 12.23
CA VAL A 279 -4.48 -30.13 12.29
C VAL A 279 -4.89 -30.88 13.58
N GLN A 280 -4.87 -30.22 14.74
CA GLN A 280 -5.13 -30.86 16.03
C GLN A 280 -6.61 -31.22 16.24
N ASN A 281 -7.52 -30.32 15.89
CA ASN A 281 -8.94 -30.48 16.18
C ASN A 281 -9.66 -31.32 15.11
N LYS A 282 -9.33 -31.13 13.83
CA LYS A 282 -10.01 -31.81 12.72
C LYS A 282 -9.38 -33.16 12.37
N HIS A 283 -8.05 -33.29 12.45
CA HIS A 283 -7.32 -34.49 12.00
C HIS A 283 -6.38 -35.08 13.08
N PRO A 284 -6.91 -35.62 14.19
CA PRO A 284 -6.09 -36.17 15.28
C PRO A 284 -5.23 -37.38 14.85
N ARG A 285 -5.61 -38.09 13.78
CA ARG A 285 -4.81 -39.19 13.22
C ARG A 285 -3.51 -38.68 12.62
N ILE A 286 -3.57 -37.57 11.86
CA ILE A 286 -2.41 -36.93 11.28
C ILE A 286 -1.45 -36.46 12.37
N VAL A 287 -1.95 -35.94 13.50
CA VAL A 287 -1.10 -35.57 14.65
C VAL A 287 -0.31 -36.76 15.18
N ARG A 288 -0.95 -37.93 15.36
CA ARG A 288 -0.27 -39.15 15.82
C ARG A 288 0.78 -39.62 14.82
N TYR A 289 0.45 -39.56 13.54
CA TYR A 289 1.37 -39.86 12.44
C TYR A 289 2.60 -38.95 12.46
N ILE A 290 2.43 -37.62 12.57
CA ILE A 290 3.54 -36.66 12.66
C ILE A 290 4.43 -36.94 13.89
N GLN A 291 3.83 -37.17 15.06
CA GLN A 291 4.57 -37.42 16.29
C GLN A 291 5.37 -38.74 16.22
N ARG A 292 4.78 -39.79 15.65
CA ARG A 292 5.44 -41.08 15.42
C ARG A 292 6.62 -40.91 14.46
N LEU A 293 6.38 -40.34 13.27
CA LEU A 293 7.42 -40.17 12.26
C LEU A 293 8.55 -39.27 12.72
N ARG A 294 8.24 -38.18 13.45
CA ARG A 294 9.29 -37.35 14.05
C ARG A 294 10.17 -38.17 14.99
N LYS A 295 9.57 -38.97 15.86
CA LYS A 295 10.30 -39.82 16.81
C LYS A 295 11.15 -40.88 16.11
N GLU A 296 10.66 -41.47 15.02
CA GLU A 296 11.37 -42.48 14.23
C GLU A 296 12.51 -41.87 13.40
N LEU A 297 12.21 -40.83 12.60
CA LEU A 297 13.14 -40.26 11.62
C LEU A 297 14.07 -39.21 12.23
N LEU A 298 13.57 -38.31 13.07
CA LEU A 298 14.35 -37.18 13.62
C LEU A 298 14.81 -37.41 15.06
N GLY A 299 14.10 -38.22 15.83
CA GLY A 299 14.37 -38.52 17.24
C GLY A 299 13.38 -37.83 18.20
N LYS A 300 13.50 -38.11 19.50
CA LYS A 300 12.61 -37.54 20.53
C LYS A 300 13.04 -36.16 21.04
N GLU A 301 14.30 -35.79 20.84
CA GLU A 301 14.86 -34.57 21.40
C GLU A 301 14.56 -33.36 20.52
N ASP A 302 14.13 -32.26 21.13
CA ASP A 302 14.01 -30.98 20.45
C ASP A 302 15.41 -30.43 20.16
N ILE A 303 15.64 -30.03 18.91
CA ILE A 303 16.93 -29.51 18.47
C ILE A 303 17.05 -28.04 18.89
N ASP A 304 17.93 -27.79 19.87
CA ASP A 304 18.23 -26.45 20.36
C ASP A 304 19.23 -25.73 19.45
N THR A 305 18.85 -24.55 18.98
CA THR A 305 19.63 -23.73 18.05
C THR A 305 20.97 -23.30 18.65
N SER A 306 21.00 -23.04 19.96
CA SER A 306 22.21 -22.59 20.67
C SER A 306 23.30 -23.66 20.69
N LYS A 307 22.89 -24.93 20.87
CA LYS A 307 23.80 -26.08 20.88
C LYS A 307 24.37 -26.33 19.49
N VAL A 308 23.53 -26.33 18.46
CA VAL A 308 23.98 -26.51 17.07
C VAL A 308 24.94 -25.39 16.65
N TRP A 309 24.68 -24.15 17.06
CA TRP A 309 25.60 -23.04 16.79
C TRP A 309 26.90 -23.10 17.57
N SER A 310 26.89 -23.66 18.79
CA SER A 310 28.13 -23.91 19.52
C SER A 310 29.00 -24.92 18.77
N ILE A 311 28.40 -25.97 18.20
CA ILE A 311 29.08 -26.96 17.35
C ILE A 311 29.53 -26.31 16.04
N ALA A 312 28.69 -25.47 15.42
CA ALA A 312 29.02 -24.73 14.21
C ALA A 312 30.28 -23.86 14.37
N LYS A 313 30.49 -23.31 15.58
CA LYS A 313 31.65 -22.50 15.98
C LYS A 313 32.84 -23.31 16.55
N GLY A 314 32.78 -24.65 16.51
CA GLY A 314 33.87 -25.53 16.97
C GLY A 314 33.80 -25.96 18.43
N GLY A 315 32.68 -25.75 19.11
CA GLY A 315 32.41 -26.23 20.48
C GLY A 315 32.01 -27.71 20.54
N ALA A 316 32.30 -28.38 21.64
CA ALA A 316 31.93 -29.77 21.87
C ALA A 316 30.52 -29.87 22.48
N ALA A 317 29.51 -30.14 21.66
CA ALA A 317 28.18 -30.53 22.13
C ALA A 317 27.68 -31.79 21.39
N SER A 318 27.16 -32.76 22.12
CA SER A 318 26.58 -33.98 21.56
C SER A 318 25.11 -33.73 21.17
N THR A 319 24.77 -34.00 19.92
CA THR A 319 23.38 -33.98 19.42
C THR A 319 23.12 -35.25 18.63
N SER A 320 21.84 -35.59 18.43
CA SER A 320 21.43 -36.83 17.74
C SER A 320 21.72 -36.84 16.22
N LEU A 321 22.10 -35.70 15.64
CA LEU A 321 22.43 -35.53 14.22
C LEU A 321 23.92 -35.19 14.05
N PRO A 322 24.58 -35.63 12.96
CA PRO A 322 26.01 -35.44 12.74
C PRO A 322 26.33 -34.01 12.23
N TRP A 323 26.15 -33.00 13.08
CA TRP A 323 26.46 -31.61 12.75
C TRP A 323 27.97 -31.36 12.62
N ARG A 324 28.37 -30.57 11.62
CA ARG A 324 29.77 -30.17 11.41
C ARG A 324 29.96 -28.65 11.60
N PRO A 325 31.11 -28.20 12.14
CA PRO A 325 31.48 -26.78 12.19
C PRO A 325 31.57 -26.14 10.80
N TRP A 326 31.30 -24.84 10.73
CA TRP A 326 31.49 -24.06 9.51
C TRP A 326 32.96 -24.09 9.09
N GLN A 327 33.22 -24.31 7.80
CA GLN A 327 34.55 -24.04 7.26
C GLN A 327 34.74 -22.51 7.23
N SER A 328 35.70 -22.00 8.02
CA SER A 328 36.01 -20.57 8.14
C SER A 328 36.32 -19.96 6.77
N ARG A 329 35.36 -19.25 6.18
CA ARG A 329 35.57 -18.50 4.95
C ARG A 329 36.26 -17.16 5.26
N THR A 330 37.33 -16.88 4.53
CA THR A 330 38.17 -15.68 4.67
C THR A 330 37.34 -14.40 4.55
N VAL A 331 37.61 -13.42 5.42
CA VAL A 331 36.92 -12.10 5.53
C VAL A 331 36.69 -11.40 4.16
N PHE A 332 37.55 -11.67 3.17
CA PHE A 332 37.44 -11.15 1.82
C PHE A 332 36.17 -11.60 1.07
N SER A 333 35.65 -12.81 1.30
CA SER A 333 34.42 -13.28 0.64
C SER A 333 33.15 -12.64 1.21
N GLN A 334 33.19 -12.16 2.47
CA GLN A 334 32.07 -11.47 3.11
C GLN A 334 31.83 -10.09 2.48
N VAL A 335 32.91 -9.39 2.11
CA VAL A 335 32.85 -8.08 1.43
C VAL A 335 32.31 -8.22 0.01
N SER A 336 32.71 -9.28 -0.73
CA SER A 336 32.21 -9.56 -2.08
C SER A 336 30.70 -9.86 -2.11
N PHE A 337 30.19 -10.54 -1.07
CA PHE A 337 28.77 -10.88 -0.95
C PHE A 337 27.90 -9.63 -0.71
N VAL A 338 28.32 -8.74 0.20
CA VAL A 338 27.63 -7.46 0.45
C VAL A 338 27.63 -6.58 -0.81
N ALA A 339 28.73 -6.55 -1.56
CA ALA A 339 28.81 -5.81 -2.82
C ALA A 339 27.89 -6.38 -3.91
N GLY A 340 27.80 -7.70 -4.05
CA GLY A 340 26.92 -8.36 -5.03
C GLY A 340 25.43 -8.19 -4.72
N GLU A 341 25.05 -8.21 -3.43
CA GLU A 341 23.67 -8.07 -3.00
C GLU A 341 23.17 -6.62 -3.05
N ILE A 342 24.04 -5.64 -2.76
CA ILE A 342 23.76 -4.20 -2.95
C ILE A 342 23.67 -3.85 -4.46
N MET A 343 24.50 -4.45 -5.33
CA MET A 343 24.40 -4.24 -6.77
C MET A 343 23.09 -4.81 -7.36
N GLY A 344 22.59 -5.94 -6.84
CA GLY A 344 21.31 -6.53 -7.24
C GLY A 344 20.07 -5.69 -6.84
N GLY A 345 20.21 -4.80 -5.85
CA GLY A 345 19.17 -3.88 -5.38
C GLY A 345 19.07 -2.55 -6.14
N THR A 346 19.96 -2.30 -7.12
CA THR A 346 19.92 -1.08 -7.94
C THR A 346 19.17 -1.34 -9.25
N SER A 347 18.10 -0.56 -9.49
CA SER A 347 17.17 -0.72 -10.62
C SER A 347 17.79 -0.56 -12.02
N LEU A 348 19.08 -0.25 -12.13
CA LEU A 348 19.74 0.10 -13.40
C LEU A 348 20.65 -1.01 -13.95
N MET A 349 20.87 -2.13 -13.25
CA MET A 349 21.70 -3.24 -13.76
C MET A 349 21.06 -4.64 -13.67
N SER A 350 19.84 -4.77 -13.14
CA SER A 350 19.11 -6.06 -13.12
C SER A 350 18.57 -6.50 -14.50
N MET A 351 18.63 -5.63 -15.52
CA MET A 351 18.37 -6.02 -16.91
C MET A 351 19.57 -6.70 -17.59
N VAL A 352 20.79 -6.54 -17.08
CA VAL A 352 22.01 -7.07 -17.72
C VAL A 352 22.49 -8.37 -17.06
N VAL A 353 21.95 -8.73 -15.89
CA VAL A 353 22.26 -10.00 -15.20
C VAL A 353 20.97 -10.79 -14.95
N ARG A 354 20.26 -11.15 -16.03
CA ARG A 354 19.38 -12.33 -16.02
C ARG A 354 20.21 -13.51 -16.52
N ARG A 355 20.61 -14.39 -15.60
CA ARG A 355 21.14 -15.72 -15.96
C ARG A 355 20.03 -16.49 -16.69
N ASN A 356 20.29 -16.90 -17.93
CA ASN A 356 19.44 -17.81 -18.69
C ASN A 356 19.13 -19.07 -17.87
N PRO A 357 17.88 -19.56 -17.81
CA PRO A 357 17.63 -20.92 -17.39
C PRO A 357 18.21 -21.85 -18.47
N ALA A 358 19.21 -22.66 -18.10
CA ALA A 358 19.76 -23.67 -18.98
C ALA A 358 18.68 -24.71 -19.33
N GLY A 359 18.52 -24.96 -20.63
CA GLY A 359 17.52 -25.85 -21.20
C GLY A 359 17.69 -27.31 -20.81
N GLN A 360 16.55 -27.99 -20.77
CA GLN A 360 16.44 -29.45 -20.72
C GLN A 360 17.02 -30.06 -22.01
N ASN A 361 17.90 -31.04 -21.87
CA ASN A 361 18.42 -31.86 -22.95
C ASN A 361 17.50 -33.08 -23.19
N HIS A 362 17.00 -33.26 -24.42
CA HIS A 362 16.62 -34.55 -24.98
C HIS A 362 17.57 -34.89 -26.15
N PRO A 363 18.02 -36.14 -26.34
CA PRO A 363 18.96 -36.49 -27.41
C PRO A 363 18.24 -37.01 -28.68
N GLY A 364 18.67 -36.53 -29.86
CA GLY A 364 18.28 -37.09 -31.16
C GLY A 364 19.01 -36.38 -32.32
N LYS A 365 19.80 -37.13 -33.10
CA LYS A 365 20.71 -36.65 -34.18
C LYS A 365 19.99 -36.17 -35.47
N PRO A 366 20.67 -35.41 -36.35
CA PRO A 366 20.07 -34.60 -37.42
C PRO A 366 20.04 -35.29 -38.80
N SER A 367 19.15 -34.82 -39.68
CA SER A 367 19.25 -35.01 -41.14
C SER A 367 18.99 -33.68 -41.86
N GLU A 368 19.86 -33.36 -42.82
CA GLU A 368 19.94 -32.13 -43.61
C GLU A 368 18.73 -31.90 -44.55
N GLY A 369 18.38 -30.63 -44.77
CA GLY A 369 17.42 -30.22 -45.79
C GLY A 369 17.14 -28.71 -45.87
N ARG A 370 17.99 -27.98 -46.61
CA ARG A 370 17.75 -26.76 -47.43
C ARG A 370 16.84 -25.60 -46.91
N THR A 371 17.52 -24.52 -46.49
CA THR A 371 17.36 -23.09 -46.85
C THR A 371 15.98 -22.45 -47.13
N SER A 372 15.60 -21.54 -46.22
CA SER A 372 15.04 -20.16 -46.40
C SER A 372 13.84 -19.95 -47.35
N THR A 373 12.75 -19.33 -46.93
CA THR A 373 12.68 -17.88 -46.66
C THR A 373 11.36 -17.53 -45.96
N LEU A 374 11.39 -16.96 -44.75
CA LEU A 374 10.40 -16.01 -44.23
C LEU A 374 11.10 -15.10 -43.20
N PRO A 375 10.79 -13.79 -43.16
CA PRO A 375 11.53 -12.81 -42.38
C PRO A 375 11.16 -12.83 -40.90
N SER A 376 12.14 -12.37 -40.13
CA SER A 376 12.20 -12.22 -38.68
C SER A 376 11.10 -11.37 -38.03
N SER A 377 10.79 -11.73 -36.79
CA SER A 377 10.05 -10.94 -35.80
C SER A 377 10.57 -9.50 -35.72
N ALA A 378 9.81 -8.59 -36.30
CA ALA A 378 10.07 -7.15 -36.30
C ALA A 378 8.78 -6.40 -35.97
N ILE A 379 8.16 -6.67 -34.80
CA ILE A 379 6.94 -5.94 -34.37
C ILE A 379 6.98 -5.48 -32.89
N ILE A 380 7.99 -5.83 -32.09
CA ILE A 380 8.12 -5.31 -30.70
C ILE A 380 8.64 -3.85 -30.65
N HIS A 381 8.96 -3.25 -31.80
CA HIS A 381 9.46 -1.87 -31.85
C HIS A 381 8.36 -0.80 -31.76
N THR A 382 7.08 -1.06 -31.96
CA THR A 382 6.06 0.01 -32.01
C THR A 382 5.71 0.59 -30.63
N LEU A 383 5.54 -0.23 -29.59
CA LEU A 383 5.27 0.28 -28.23
C LEU A 383 6.53 0.85 -27.54
N THR A 384 7.70 0.33 -27.90
CA THR A 384 8.98 0.83 -27.40
C THR A 384 9.39 2.14 -28.09
N VAL A 385 9.03 2.33 -29.37
CA VAL A 385 9.35 3.57 -30.12
C VAL A 385 8.44 4.72 -29.73
N VAL A 386 7.15 4.50 -29.41
CA VAL A 386 6.28 5.59 -28.89
C VAL A 386 6.68 6.02 -27.48
N SER A 387 7.22 5.10 -26.67
CA SER A 387 7.78 5.42 -25.35
C SER A 387 9.14 6.14 -25.45
N ALA A 388 9.91 5.92 -26.52
CA ALA A 388 11.21 6.55 -26.74
C ALA A 388 11.13 7.93 -27.42
N THR A 389 10.08 8.23 -28.20
CA THR A 389 9.86 9.57 -28.79
C THR A 389 9.16 10.56 -27.87
N ARG A 390 8.70 10.15 -26.68
CA ARG A 390 8.09 11.05 -25.68
C ARG A 390 9.06 11.58 -24.63
N GLN A 391 10.36 11.68 -24.96
CA GLN A 391 11.28 12.54 -24.18
C GLN A 391 11.05 14.00 -24.59
N SER A 392 10.50 14.78 -23.65
CA SER A 392 10.08 16.20 -23.76
C SER A 392 8.88 16.47 -24.68
N ARG A 393 7.66 16.26 -24.15
CA ARG A 393 6.44 16.81 -24.76
C ARG A 393 6.58 18.33 -24.89
N ALA A 394 6.31 18.89 -26.08
CA ALA A 394 6.19 20.33 -26.24
C ALA A 394 5.07 20.85 -25.32
N PRO A 395 5.25 22.02 -24.68
CA PRO A 395 4.24 22.55 -23.77
C PRO A 395 2.92 22.74 -24.52
N THR A 396 1.83 22.19 -23.99
CA THR A 396 0.47 22.37 -24.54
C THR A 396 0.14 23.86 -24.64
N ALA A 397 -0.69 24.30 -25.59
CA ALA A 397 -1.06 25.72 -25.71
C ALA A 397 -1.58 26.33 -24.39
N SER A 398 -2.29 25.54 -23.59
CA SER A 398 -2.70 25.88 -22.21
C SER A 398 -1.54 25.98 -21.20
N GLN A 399 -0.52 25.14 -21.32
CA GLN A 399 0.69 25.17 -20.48
C GLN A 399 1.63 26.34 -20.86
N ILE A 400 1.58 26.81 -22.10
CA ILE A 400 2.27 28.03 -22.54
C ILE A 400 1.58 29.28 -21.93
N GLN A 401 0.25 29.27 -21.85
CA GLN A 401 -0.50 30.36 -21.23
C GLN A 401 -0.34 30.40 -19.69
N ASN A 402 -0.31 29.23 -19.06
CA ASN A 402 -0.12 29.08 -17.61
C ASN A 402 0.96 28.03 -17.34
N PRO A 403 2.17 28.41 -16.89
CA PRO A 403 3.25 27.45 -16.68
C PRO A 403 2.86 26.40 -15.62
N PRO A 404 3.24 25.12 -15.82
CA PRO A 404 2.89 24.06 -14.90
C PRO A 404 3.50 24.31 -13.51
N PRO A 405 2.77 23.94 -12.45
CA PRO A 405 3.26 24.05 -11.08
C PRO A 405 4.47 23.12 -10.87
N PRO A 406 5.34 23.38 -9.87
CA PRO A 406 6.31 22.39 -9.42
C PRO A 406 5.59 21.08 -9.05
N ALA A 407 6.23 19.96 -9.38
CA ALA A 407 5.70 18.63 -9.07
C ALA A 407 5.27 18.53 -7.61
N SER A 408 4.16 17.83 -7.35
CA SER A 408 3.55 17.78 -6.03
C SER A 408 4.57 17.37 -4.97
N SER A 409 4.50 18.06 -3.82
CA SER A 409 5.32 17.84 -2.63
C SER A 409 5.29 16.41 -2.10
N THR A 410 4.34 15.57 -2.54
CA THR A 410 4.21 14.15 -2.20
C THR A 410 4.85 13.20 -3.22
N LYS A 411 5.29 13.68 -4.38
CA LYS A 411 5.97 12.88 -5.43
C LYS A 411 7.47 12.73 -5.17
N GLY A 412 8.13 13.71 -4.54
CA GLY A 412 9.59 13.77 -4.35
C GLY A 412 10.20 12.99 -3.18
N GLY A 413 9.59 11.89 -2.72
CA GLY A 413 10.07 11.21 -1.50
C GLY A 413 9.56 9.79 -1.28
N ARG A 414 9.60 8.95 -2.32
CA ARG A 414 9.26 7.52 -2.19
C ARG A 414 10.48 6.63 -2.41
N PHE A 415 11.22 6.43 -1.33
CA PHE A 415 11.93 5.18 -1.09
C PHE A 415 11.03 4.35 -0.16
N PHE A 416 10.57 3.17 -0.64
CA PHE A 416 9.73 2.14 0.01
C PHE A 416 8.18 2.26 -0.02
N GLY A 417 7.55 1.21 -0.57
CA GLY A 417 6.19 0.74 -0.24
C GLY A 417 4.98 1.32 -1.01
N LYS A 418 4.50 0.63 -2.06
CA LYS A 418 3.16 0.84 -2.66
C LYS A 418 2.11 0.10 -1.81
N GLY A 419 1.25 0.83 -1.09
CA GLY A 419 0.08 0.27 -0.40
C GLY A 419 -0.74 1.33 0.35
N ASN A 420 -2.03 1.49 0.03
CA ASN A 420 -2.85 2.64 0.41
C ASN A 420 -4.12 2.20 1.18
N ILE A 421 -4.03 1.93 2.49
CA ILE A 421 -5.18 1.49 3.34
C ILE A 421 -5.53 2.54 4.42
N GLY A 422 -5.65 3.81 4.05
CA GLY A 422 -5.67 4.91 5.02
C GLY A 422 -6.85 5.88 4.97
N HIS A 423 -7.91 5.64 4.19
CA HIS A 423 -8.90 6.69 3.92
C HIS A 423 -9.98 6.85 5.02
N THR A 424 -10.40 5.77 5.70
CA THR A 424 -11.54 5.78 6.63
C THR A 424 -11.18 5.99 8.11
N PHE A 425 -9.98 5.61 8.56
CA PHE A 425 -9.57 5.76 9.97
C PHE A 425 -8.98 7.13 10.32
N ARG A 426 -8.62 7.97 9.33
CA ARG A 426 -7.80 9.18 9.56
C ARG A 426 -8.58 10.47 9.86
N HIS A 427 -9.90 10.48 9.67
CA HIS A 427 -10.74 11.67 9.87
C HIS A 427 -11.06 11.93 11.36
N LYS A 428 -11.20 10.88 12.18
CA LYS A 428 -11.63 11.00 13.59
C LYS A 428 -10.54 11.48 14.58
N SER A 429 -9.29 11.58 14.14
CA SER A 429 -8.14 12.02 14.96
C SER A 429 -7.58 13.40 14.56
N ALA A 430 -8.26 14.13 13.66
CA ALA A 430 -7.83 15.44 13.19
C ALA A 430 -8.43 16.56 14.07
N GLY A 431 -7.58 17.41 14.68
CA GLY A 431 -8.02 18.60 15.42
C GLY A 431 -7.91 18.52 16.95
N ALA A 432 -7.47 17.39 17.51
CA ALA A 432 -7.33 17.24 18.98
C ALA A 432 -6.18 18.06 19.58
N PHE A 433 -5.14 18.37 18.79
CA PHE A 433 -3.96 19.13 19.23
C PHE A 433 -3.64 20.23 18.23
N GLY A 434 -4.03 21.45 18.56
CA GLY A 434 -3.84 22.66 17.75
C GLY A 434 -4.63 23.82 18.35
N PRO A 435 -4.25 25.07 18.09
CA PRO A 435 -4.96 26.22 18.65
C PRO A 435 -6.39 26.28 18.09
N ASP A 436 -7.35 26.69 18.94
CA ASP A 436 -8.78 26.44 18.73
C ASP A 436 -9.33 26.97 17.40
N LEU A 437 -8.85 28.14 16.95
CA LEU A 437 -9.26 28.75 15.68
C LEU A 437 -8.86 27.91 14.46
N ALA A 438 -7.65 27.35 14.47
CA ALA A 438 -7.07 26.64 13.33
C ALA A 438 -7.53 25.18 13.22
N LYS A 439 -8.29 24.66 14.19
CA LYS A 439 -8.72 23.24 14.25
C LYS A 439 -9.54 22.83 13.03
N LYS A 440 -10.54 23.63 12.67
CA LYS A 440 -11.45 23.35 11.54
C LYS A 440 -10.70 23.34 10.21
N LEU A 441 -9.86 24.35 9.98
CA LEU A 441 -9.08 24.45 8.75
C LEU A 441 -7.98 23.37 8.67
N SER A 442 -7.40 22.98 9.80
CA SER A 442 -6.46 21.86 9.87
C SER A 442 -7.10 20.52 9.50
N GLN A 443 -8.36 20.31 9.91
CA GLN A 443 -9.14 19.14 9.51
C GLN A 443 -9.38 19.13 8.00
N LEU A 444 -9.80 20.26 7.42
CA LEU A 444 -9.98 20.40 5.98
C LEU A 444 -8.69 20.10 5.21
N VAL A 445 -7.57 20.75 5.55
CA VAL A 445 -6.26 20.52 4.88
C VAL A 445 -5.84 19.04 4.93
N LYS A 446 -6.17 18.33 6.02
CA LYS A 446 -5.90 16.90 6.14
C LYS A 446 -6.79 16.05 5.24
N MET A 447 -8.08 16.38 5.15
CA MET A 447 -9.02 15.73 4.22
C MET A 447 -8.59 15.93 2.77
N GLU A 448 -8.26 17.17 2.40
CA GLU A 448 -7.76 17.53 1.06
C GLU A 448 -6.49 16.75 0.68
N LYS A 449 -5.58 16.53 1.64
CA LYS A 449 -4.40 15.67 1.44
C LYS A 449 -4.77 14.22 1.15
N ASN A 450 -5.86 13.71 1.71
CA ASN A 450 -6.31 12.34 1.48
C ASN A 450 -7.00 12.20 0.12
N VAL A 451 -7.79 13.20 -0.28
CA VAL A 451 -8.41 13.27 -1.62
C VAL A 451 -7.33 13.26 -2.69
N MET A 452 -6.32 14.14 -2.57
CA MET A 452 -5.20 14.19 -3.49
C MET A 452 -4.45 12.85 -3.59
N ARG A 453 -4.19 12.17 -2.47
CA ARG A 453 -3.54 10.85 -2.48
C ARG A 453 -4.39 9.76 -3.13
N SER A 454 -5.71 9.88 -3.06
CA SER A 454 -6.63 8.96 -3.73
C SER A 454 -6.61 9.21 -5.23
N MET A 455 -6.59 10.48 -5.67
CA MET A 455 -6.44 10.85 -7.09
C MET A 455 -5.10 10.37 -7.67
N GLU A 456 -3.99 10.50 -6.93
CA GLU A 456 -2.68 9.94 -7.33
C GLU A 456 -2.71 8.42 -7.53
N LEU A 457 -3.52 7.71 -6.73
CA LEU A 457 -3.67 6.27 -6.87
C LEU A 457 -4.48 5.95 -8.13
N VAL A 458 -5.63 6.61 -8.30
CA VAL A 458 -6.49 6.42 -9.48
C VAL A 458 -5.71 6.64 -10.78
N SER A 459 -4.89 7.70 -10.85
CA SER A 459 -4.03 7.96 -12.01
C SER A 459 -3.09 6.79 -12.34
N ARG A 460 -2.36 6.26 -11.34
CA ARG A 460 -1.45 5.12 -11.53
C ARG A 460 -2.18 3.84 -11.92
N GLU A 461 -3.25 3.51 -11.21
CA GLU A 461 -4.05 2.30 -11.51
C GLU A 461 -4.66 2.39 -12.91
N ARG A 462 -5.08 3.58 -13.36
CA ARG A 462 -5.60 3.78 -14.71
C ARG A 462 -4.55 3.57 -15.79
N MET A 463 -3.30 3.98 -15.56
CA MET A 463 -2.17 3.68 -16.44
C MET A 463 -1.87 2.17 -16.51
N GLU A 464 -1.96 1.46 -15.38
CA GLU A 464 -1.78 0.01 -15.33
C GLU A 464 -2.94 -0.71 -16.05
N VAL A 465 -4.18 -0.27 -15.87
CA VAL A 465 -5.36 -0.77 -16.60
C VAL A 465 -5.21 -0.59 -18.12
N ALA A 466 -4.72 0.56 -18.57
CA ALA A 466 -4.47 0.81 -19.98
C ALA A 466 -3.49 -0.22 -20.60
N GLN A 467 -2.41 -0.54 -19.89
CA GLN A 467 -1.43 -1.53 -20.33
C GLN A 467 -2.03 -2.93 -20.39
N GLN A 468 -2.77 -3.33 -19.36
CA GLN A 468 -3.41 -4.64 -19.32
C GLN A 468 -4.47 -4.81 -20.42
N LEU A 469 -5.21 -3.75 -20.74
CA LEU A 469 -6.20 -3.77 -21.83
C LEU A 469 -5.55 -4.04 -23.19
N SER A 470 -4.43 -3.37 -23.49
CA SER A 470 -3.67 -3.57 -24.73
C SER A 470 -3.08 -4.98 -24.83
N ILE A 471 -2.48 -5.49 -23.72
CA ILE A 471 -1.93 -6.85 -23.67
C ILE A 471 -3.00 -7.92 -23.87
N TRP A 472 -4.17 -7.76 -23.25
CA TRP A 472 -5.29 -8.69 -23.45
C TRP A 472 -5.81 -8.67 -24.89
N GLY A 473 -5.89 -7.48 -25.47
CA GLY A 473 -6.31 -7.26 -26.85
C GLY A 473 -5.45 -7.95 -27.90
N GLU A 474 -4.14 -8.01 -27.68
CA GLU A 474 -3.17 -8.63 -28.59
C GLU A 474 -3.47 -10.11 -28.89
N ALA A 475 -4.12 -10.82 -27.97
CA ALA A 475 -4.48 -12.23 -28.13
C ALA A 475 -5.84 -12.45 -28.83
N CYS A 476 -6.54 -11.38 -29.22
CA CYS A 476 -7.88 -11.42 -29.82
C CYS A 476 -7.84 -11.30 -31.36
N ASP A 477 -9.02 -11.17 -31.99
CA ASP A 477 -9.16 -10.89 -33.42
C ASP A 477 -8.52 -9.53 -33.80
N ASP A 478 -8.14 -9.36 -35.07
CA ASP A 478 -7.37 -8.21 -35.57
C ASP A 478 -8.03 -6.84 -35.28
N ASP A 479 -9.36 -6.75 -35.39
CA ASP A 479 -10.15 -5.56 -35.09
C ASP A 479 -10.14 -5.21 -33.59
N VAL A 480 -10.34 -6.22 -32.74
CA VAL A 480 -10.27 -6.08 -31.28
C VAL A 480 -8.87 -5.69 -30.85
N SER A 481 -7.83 -6.31 -31.41
CA SER A 481 -6.43 -6.03 -31.09
C SER A 481 -6.06 -4.58 -31.41
N ASP A 482 -6.41 -4.07 -32.59
CA ASP A 482 -6.10 -2.67 -32.95
C ASP A 482 -6.85 -1.67 -32.09
N VAL A 483 -8.17 -1.86 -31.90
CA VAL A 483 -9.00 -0.92 -31.15
C VAL A 483 -8.60 -0.88 -29.67
N THR A 484 -8.34 -2.04 -29.05
CA THR A 484 -7.91 -2.11 -27.64
C THR A 484 -6.52 -1.52 -27.42
N ASP A 485 -5.59 -1.64 -28.38
CA ASP A 485 -4.30 -0.94 -28.34
C ASP A 485 -4.49 0.59 -28.31
N LYS A 486 -5.30 1.14 -29.22
CA LYS A 486 -5.58 2.60 -29.27
C LYS A 486 -6.37 3.08 -28.05
N LEU A 487 -7.33 2.28 -27.55
CA LEU A 487 -8.02 2.57 -26.29
C LEU A 487 -7.06 2.57 -25.09
N GLY A 488 -6.08 1.67 -25.07
CA GLY A 488 -4.99 1.69 -24.10
C GLY A 488 -4.25 3.03 -24.11
N VAL A 489 -3.86 3.54 -25.29
CA VAL A 489 -3.21 4.85 -25.43
C VAL A 489 -4.07 5.98 -24.85
N LEU A 490 -5.36 6.01 -25.16
CA LEU A 490 -6.28 7.03 -24.65
C LEU A 490 -6.47 6.95 -23.13
N ILE A 491 -6.68 5.75 -22.57
CA ILE A 491 -6.86 5.54 -21.13
C ILE A 491 -5.57 5.90 -20.37
N TYR A 492 -4.40 5.60 -20.95
CA TYR A 492 -3.11 6.00 -20.40
C TYR A 492 -2.99 7.53 -20.33
N GLU A 493 -3.36 8.24 -21.40
CA GLU A 493 -3.35 9.71 -21.44
C GLU A 493 -4.31 10.31 -20.40
N ILE A 494 -5.45 9.67 -20.12
CA ILE A 494 -6.32 10.08 -19.01
C ILE A 494 -5.58 10.01 -17.66
N GLY A 495 -4.81 8.94 -17.42
CA GLY A 495 -4.00 8.81 -16.22
C GLY A 495 -2.96 9.94 -16.08
N GLU A 496 -2.31 10.31 -17.17
CA GLU A 496 -1.34 11.43 -17.21
C GLU A 496 -2.02 12.78 -16.95
N LEU A 497 -3.20 13.03 -17.55
CA LEU A 497 -3.98 14.25 -17.31
C LEU A 497 -4.47 14.35 -15.86
N GLU A 498 -4.81 13.22 -15.22
CA GLU A 498 -5.12 13.16 -13.79
C GLU A 498 -3.88 13.49 -12.93
N ASP A 499 -2.70 12.99 -13.29
CA ASP A 499 -1.47 13.26 -12.55
C ASP A 499 -1.05 14.75 -12.62
N GLN A 500 -1.24 15.38 -13.79
CA GLN A 500 -1.06 16.83 -13.96
C GLN A 500 -2.07 17.65 -13.17
N TYR A 501 -3.33 17.18 -13.06
CA TYR A 501 -4.34 17.83 -12.23
C TYR A 501 -3.99 17.74 -10.74
N VAL A 502 -3.48 16.59 -10.29
CA VAL A 502 -3.02 16.39 -8.90
C VAL A 502 -1.95 17.42 -8.50
N ASP A 503 -1.00 17.73 -9.39
CA ASP A 503 0.03 18.73 -9.11
C ASP A 503 -0.57 20.14 -8.87
N ARG A 504 -1.59 20.51 -9.66
CA ARG A 504 -2.34 21.76 -9.45
C ARG A 504 -3.20 21.70 -8.19
N TYR A 505 -3.77 20.55 -7.88
CA TYR A 505 -4.54 20.34 -6.65
C TYR A 505 -3.68 20.51 -5.39
N ASP A 506 -2.40 20.14 -5.44
CA ASP A 506 -1.46 20.38 -4.35
C ASP A 506 -1.25 21.88 -4.08
N GLN A 507 -1.12 22.71 -5.12
CA GLN A 507 -0.98 24.16 -4.94
C GLN A 507 -2.20 24.80 -4.28
N TYR A 508 -3.41 24.36 -4.66
CA TYR A 508 -4.64 24.72 -3.97
C TYR A 508 -4.53 24.38 -2.47
N ARG A 509 -4.16 23.13 -2.14
CA ARG A 509 -4.02 22.67 -0.75
C ARG A 509 -2.97 23.48 0.03
N VAL A 510 -1.82 23.78 -0.58
CA VAL A 510 -0.76 24.59 0.04
C VAL A 510 -1.24 26.01 0.33
N THR A 511 -2.06 26.58 -0.56
CA THR A 511 -2.67 27.91 -0.34
C THR A 511 -3.63 27.90 0.85
N ILE A 512 -4.48 26.87 1.00
CA ILE A 512 -5.34 26.69 2.17
C ILE A 512 -4.52 26.45 3.45
N LYS A 513 -3.43 25.68 3.36
CA LYS A 513 -2.49 25.47 4.47
C LYS A 513 -1.84 26.79 4.94
N SER A 514 -1.58 27.72 4.03
CA SER A 514 -1.07 29.05 4.36
C SER A 514 -2.05 29.85 5.22
N ILE A 515 -3.35 29.83 4.87
CA ILE A 515 -4.40 30.46 5.69
C ILE A 515 -4.39 29.88 7.12
N ARG A 516 -4.31 28.55 7.25
CA ARG A 516 -4.25 27.89 8.56
C ARG A 516 -3.04 28.31 9.39
N ASN A 517 -1.89 28.51 8.77
CA ASN A 517 -0.69 28.97 9.47
C ASN A 517 -0.86 30.39 10.02
N ILE A 518 -1.52 31.26 9.25
CA ILE A 518 -1.82 32.64 9.67
C ILE A 518 -2.83 32.64 10.82
N GLU A 519 -3.90 31.85 10.73
CA GLU A 519 -4.85 31.66 11.84
C GLU A 519 -4.14 31.20 13.12
N ALA A 520 -3.22 30.24 13.00
CA ALA A 520 -2.44 29.76 14.14
C ALA A 520 -1.51 30.85 14.73
N SER A 521 -0.93 31.73 13.91
CA SER A 521 -0.06 32.81 14.39
C SER A 521 -0.78 33.96 15.09
N VAL A 522 -2.09 34.10 14.89
CA VAL A 522 -2.93 35.14 15.53
C VAL A 522 -3.40 34.69 16.94
N GLN A 523 -3.34 33.40 17.23
CA GLN A 523 -3.83 32.86 18.51
C GLN A 523 -3.07 33.40 19.74
N PRO A 524 -1.72 33.53 19.73
CA PRO A 524 -1.00 34.12 20.87
C PRO A 524 -1.42 35.55 21.23
N SER A 525 -1.83 36.38 20.27
CA SER A 525 -2.28 37.75 20.58
C SER A 525 -3.65 37.76 21.28
N ARG A 526 -4.55 36.85 20.90
CA ARG A 526 -5.82 36.62 21.61
C ARG A 526 -5.61 36.10 23.02
N ASP A 527 -4.75 35.09 23.17
CA ASP A 527 -4.45 34.49 24.48
C ASP A 527 -3.80 35.51 25.42
N ARG A 528 -2.91 36.37 24.89
CA ARG A 528 -2.30 37.47 25.64
C ARG A 528 -3.34 38.48 26.12
N LYS A 529 -4.26 38.91 25.24
CA LYS A 529 -5.37 39.81 25.60
C LYS A 529 -6.20 39.20 26.74
N GLN A 530 -6.65 37.95 26.57
CA GLN A 530 -7.48 37.26 27.56
C GLN A 530 -6.76 37.12 28.91
N LYS A 531 -5.47 36.73 28.90
CA LYS A 531 -4.68 36.57 30.12
C LYS A 531 -4.53 37.87 30.91
N ILE A 532 -4.32 39.01 30.23
CA ILE A 532 -4.23 40.32 30.89
C ILE A 532 -5.61 40.70 31.47
N THR A 533 -6.69 40.49 30.72
CA THR A 533 -8.06 40.72 31.20
C THR A 533 -8.37 39.89 32.46
N ASP A 534 -8.01 38.61 32.48
CA ASP A 534 -8.23 37.73 33.63
C ASP A 534 -7.40 38.16 34.85
N GLN A 535 -6.16 38.62 34.63
CA GLN A 535 -5.31 39.16 35.69
C GLN A 535 -5.90 40.45 36.29
N ILE A 536 -6.42 41.35 35.45
CA ILE A 536 -7.12 42.56 35.90
C ILE A 536 -8.35 42.18 36.72
N ALA A 537 -9.17 41.24 36.24
CA ALA A 537 -10.36 40.78 36.96
C ALA A 537 -9.99 40.16 38.33
N GLN A 538 -8.95 39.32 38.37
CA GLN A 538 -8.47 38.69 39.60
C GLN A 538 -7.92 39.72 40.60
N LEU A 539 -7.17 40.72 40.14
CA LEU A 539 -6.61 41.77 41.00
C LEU A 539 -7.70 42.73 41.49
N LYS A 540 -8.66 43.10 40.64
CA LYS A 540 -9.82 43.92 41.05
C LYS A 540 -10.67 43.24 42.12
N TYR A 541 -10.79 41.91 42.08
CA TYR A 541 -11.51 41.15 43.09
C TYR A 541 -10.73 40.98 44.41
N LYS A 542 -9.42 40.67 44.34
CA LYS A 542 -8.60 40.38 45.54
C LYS A 542 -8.02 41.61 46.22
N GLU A 543 -7.53 42.58 45.44
CA GLU A 543 -6.78 43.75 45.91
C GLU A 543 -7.15 45.00 45.10
N PRO A 544 -8.32 45.62 45.34
CA PRO A 544 -8.82 46.72 44.53
C PRO A 544 -7.95 47.99 44.57
N ASN A 545 -7.12 48.15 45.60
CA ASN A 545 -6.24 49.32 45.77
C ASN A 545 -4.80 49.08 45.25
N SER A 546 -4.55 48.00 44.51
CA SER A 546 -3.21 47.68 44.02
C SER A 546 -2.79 48.60 42.86
N PRO A 547 -1.62 49.27 42.91
CA PRO A 547 -1.14 50.13 41.83
C PRO A 547 -0.82 49.35 40.53
N LYS A 548 -0.75 48.02 40.60
CA LYS A 548 -0.54 47.12 39.46
C LYS A 548 -1.72 47.12 38.49
N ILE A 549 -2.93 47.49 38.94
CA ILE A 549 -4.14 47.53 38.09
C ILE A 549 -3.95 48.55 36.97
N VAL A 550 -3.44 49.75 37.29
CA VAL A 550 -3.21 50.83 36.30
C VAL A 550 -2.20 50.41 35.23
N VAL A 551 -1.14 49.70 35.64
CA VAL A 551 -0.11 49.19 34.71
C VAL A 551 -0.71 48.13 33.78
N LEU A 552 -1.48 47.18 34.31
CA LEU A 552 -2.12 46.14 33.51
C LEU A 552 -3.21 46.68 32.58
N GLU A 553 -3.94 47.72 32.98
CA GLU A 553 -4.90 48.40 32.12
C GLU A 553 -4.22 49.05 30.92
N GLN A 554 -3.06 49.70 31.12
CA GLN A 554 -2.26 50.23 30.02
C GLN A 554 -1.71 49.11 29.11
N GLU A 555 -1.28 47.99 29.68
CA GLU A 555 -0.86 46.81 28.91
C GLU A 555 -2.02 46.18 28.12
N LEU A 556 -3.23 46.20 28.67
CA LEU A 556 -4.44 45.71 27.99
C LEU A 556 -4.72 46.55 26.75
N VAL A 557 -4.73 47.88 26.85
CA VAL A 557 -4.96 48.77 25.68
C VAL A 557 -3.96 48.49 24.56
N ARG A 558 -2.69 48.25 24.91
CA ARG A 558 -1.67 47.85 23.93
C ARG A 558 -1.96 46.49 23.31
N ALA A 559 -2.29 45.48 24.13
CA ALA A 559 -2.62 44.14 23.65
C ALA A 559 -3.89 44.13 22.78
N GLU A 560 -4.85 45.00 23.06
CA GLU A 560 -6.06 45.17 22.25
C GLU A 560 -5.75 45.76 20.87
N ALA A 561 -4.92 46.79 20.81
CA ALA A 561 -4.46 47.34 19.54
C ALA A 561 -3.69 46.29 18.70
N GLU A 562 -2.78 45.54 19.33
CA GLU A 562 -2.05 44.43 18.69
C GLU A 562 -3.01 43.34 18.16
N SER A 563 -4.04 42.98 18.95
CA SER A 563 -5.06 42.01 18.54
C SER A 563 -5.90 42.52 17.37
N LEU A 564 -6.33 43.79 17.37
CA LEU A 564 -7.15 44.36 16.29
C LEU A 564 -6.40 44.37 14.95
N VAL A 565 -5.12 44.74 14.97
CA VAL A 565 -4.27 44.71 13.77
C VAL A 565 -4.13 43.28 13.25
N ALA A 566 -3.87 42.31 14.14
CA ALA A 566 -3.73 40.90 13.77
C ALA A 566 -5.04 40.31 13.19
N GLU A 567 -6.19 40.63 13.75
CA GLU A 567 -7.50 40.22 13.23
C GLU A 567 -7.80 40.82 11.86
N ALA A 568 -7.51 42.11 11.66
CA ALA A 568 -7.70 42.77 10.37
C ALA A 568 -6.81 42.14 9.28
N GLN A 569 -5.55 41.85 9.60
CA GLN A 569 -4.63 41.15 8.70
C GLN A 569 -5.12 39.75 8.37
N LEU A 570 -5.53 38.96 9.36
CA LEU A 570 -6.09 37.62 9.16
C LEU A 570 -7.30 37.67 8.22
N SER A 571 -8.22 38.60 8.47
CA SER A 571 -9.44 38.79 7.70
C SER A 571 -9.14 39.09 6.22
N ASN A 572 -8.20 39.99 5.96
CA ASN A 572 -7.82 40.39 4.60
C ASN A 572 -7.10 39.27 3.85
N ILE A 573 -6.09 38.66 4.47
CA ILE A 573 -5.31 37.59 3.83
C ILE A 573 -6.17 36.35 3.58
N THR A 574 -7.06 36.00 4.53
CA THR A 574 -7.99 34.86 4.36
C THR A 574 -8.87 35.04 3.14
N ARG A 575 -9.47 36.22 2.94
CA ARG A 575 -10.30 36.50 1.75
C ARG A 575 -9.51 36.44 0.45
N GLU A 576 -8.32 37.03 0.43
CA GLU A 576 -7.45 37.04 -0.75
C GLU A 576 -7.03 35.61 -1.13
N LYS A 577 -6.47 34.85 -0.18
CA LYS A 577 -5.97 33.50 -0.39
C LYS A 577 -7.10 32.50 -0.68
N LEU A 578 -8.24 32.62 -0.01
CA LEU A 578 -9.40 31.75 -0.26
C LEU A 578 -9.91 31.92 -1.68
N LYS A 579 -10.06 33.18 -2.13
CA LYS A 579 -10.48 33.48 -3.50
C LYS A 579 -9.47 32.93 -4.51
N ALA A 580 -8.17 33.19 -4.30
CA ALA A 580 -7.13 32.69 -5.19
C ALA A 580 -7.09 31.16 -5.24
N ALA A 581 -7.20 30.48 -4.09
CA ALA A 581 -7.16 29.02 -4.00
C ALA A 581 -8.27 28.36 -4.82
N PHE A 582 -9.53 28.78 -4.60
CA PHE A 582 -10.66 28.17 -5.29
C PHE A 582 -10.75 28.57 -6.77
N THR A 583 -10.36 29.80 -7.13
CA THR A 583 -10.23 30.16 -8.56
C THR A 583 -9.25 29.22 -9.26
N TYR A 584 -8.07 29.00 -8.67
CA TYR A 584 -7.07 28.09 -9.22
C TYR A 584 -7.57 26.64 -9.32
N GLN A 585 -8.22 26.13 -8.28
CA GLN A 585 -8.79 24.78 -8.26
C GLN A 585 -9.85 24.58 -9.35
N PHE A 586 -10.79 25.53 -9.49
CA PHE A 586 -11.87 25.42 -10.46
C PHE A 586 -11.38 25.55 -11.90
N ASP A 587 -10.39 26.41 -12.15
CA ASP A 587 -9.79 26.52 -13.49
C ASP A 587 -9.01 25.24 -13.86
N ALA A 588 -8.22 24.69 -12.93
CA ALA A 588 -7.52 23.43 -13.14
C ALA A 588 -8.49 22.24 -13.36
N MET A 589 -9.59 22.20 -12.60
CA MET A 589 -10.60 21.15 -12.73
C MET A 589 -11.35 21.24 -14.06
N ARG A 590 -11.69 22.45 -14.51
CA ARG A 590 -12.34 22.67 -15.80
C ARG A 590 -11.46 22.18 -16.95
N GLU A 591 -10.17 22.55 -16.94
CA GLU A 591 -9.22 22.04 -17.94
C GLU A 591 -9.16 20.51 -17.96
N HIS A 592 -9.04 19.89 -16.78
CA HIS A 592 -8.97 18.44 -16.65
C HIS A 592 -10.23 17.76 -17.21
N CYS A 593 -11.42 18.23 -16.82
CA CYS A 593 -12.69 17.64 -17.26
C CYS A 593 -12.95 17.83 -18.76
N GLU A 594 -12.59 18.97 -19.35
CA GLU A 594 -12.77 19.19 -20.79
C GLU A 594 -11.81 18.36 -21.63
N LYS A 595 -10.54 18.24 -21.22
CA LYS A 595 -9.59 17.33 -21.87
C LYS A 595 -10.04 15.87 -21.74
N LEU A 596 -10.58 15.49 -20.58
CA LEU A 596 -11.17 14.16 -20.39
C LEU A 596 -12.37 13.91 -21.31
N ALA A 597 -13.22 14.91 -21.50
CA ALA A 597 -14.37 14.82 -22.40
C ALA A 597 -13.93 14.64 -23.87
N ILE A 598 -12.86 15.33 -24.30
CA ILE A 598 -12.27 15.16 -25.63
C ILE A 598 -11.82 13.70 -25.82
N VAL A 599 -11.02 13.18 -24.88
CA VAL A 599 -10.52 11.80 -24.94
C VAL A 599 -11.66 10.78 -24.94
N ALA A 600 -12.68 10.98 -24.11
CA ALA A 600 -13.85 10.10 -24.07
C ALA A 600 -14.64 10.11 -25.40
N GLY A 601 -14.72 11.26 -26.07
CA GLY A 601 -15.33 11.38 -27.40
C GLY A 601 -14.59 10.54 -28.45
N PHE A 602 -13.28 10.72 -28.57
CA PHE A 602 -12.46 9.95 -29.50
C PHE A 602 -12.38 8.45 -29.15
N GLY A 603 -12.38 8.11 -27.86
CA GLY A 603 -12.46 6.72 -27.41
C GLY A 603 -13.74 6.04 -27.87
N LYS A 604 -14.86 6.77 -27.95
CA LYS A 604 -16.10 6.24 -28.52
C LYS A 604 -16.02 6.05 -30.03
N HIS A 605 -15.38 6.97 -30.76
CA HIS A 605 -15.17 6.83 -32.21
C HIS A 605 -14.30 5.61 -32.56
N LEU A 606 -13.32 5.26 -31.72
CA LEU A 606 -12.56 4.01 -31.90
C LEU A 606 -13.44 2.76 -31.86
N LEU A 607 -14.51 2.76 -31.06
CA LEU A 607 -15.42 1.62 -30.96
C LEU A 607 -16.28 1.43 -32.22
N GLU A 608 -16.44 2.46 -33.05
CA GLU A 608 -17.17 2.37 -34.32
C GLU A 608 -16.41 1.52 -35.36
N LEU A 609 -15.12 1.23 -35.12
CA LEU A 609 -14.29 0.37 -35.97
C LEU A 609 -14.48 -1.13 -35.68
N ILE A 610 -15.11 -1.48 -34.54
CA ILE A 610 -15.40 -2.88 -34.19
C ILE A 610 -16.68 -3.31 -34.88
N ASP A 611 -16.63 -4.42 -35.62
CA ASP A 611 -17.82 -5.04 -36.19
C ASP A 611 -18.52 -5.94 -35.15
N ASP A 612 -19.70 -5.51 -34.68
CA ASP A 612 -20.52 -6.25 -33.72
C ASP A 612 -21.45 -7.28 -34.38
N SER A 613 -21.35 -7.46 -35.70
CA SER A 613 -22.15 -8.43 -36.44
C SER A 613 -21.87 -9.88 -35.96
N PRO A 614 -22.91 -10.66 -35.62
CA PRO A 614 -22.74 -12.03 -35.17
C PRO A 614 -22.29 -12.93 -36.33
N VAL A 615 -21.34 -13.83 -36.06
CA VAL A 615 -20.81 -14.76 -37.06
C VAL A 615 -21.49 -16.13 -36.93
N THR A 616 -21.80 -16.75 -38.07
CA THR A 616 -22.34 -18.12 -38.09
C THR A 616 -21.27 -19.12 -37.64
N PRO A 617 -21.56 -20.10 -36.78
CA PRO A 617 -20.57 -21.09 -36.37
C PRO A 617 -19.92 -21.80 -37.56
N GLY A 618 -18.59 -21.69 -37.69
CA GLY A 618 -17.81 -22.27 -38.78
C GLY A 618 -17.42 -21.29 -39.89
N GLU A 619 -17.99 -20.08 -39.90
CA GLU A 619 -17.60 -18.98 -40.78
C GLU A 619 -16.52 -18.11 -40.09
N THR A 620 -15.56 -17.58 -40.85
CA THR A 620 -14.53 -16.66 -40.33
C THR A 620 -14.99 -15.21 -40.50
N ARG A 621 -14.56 -14.31 -39.63
CA ARG A 621 -14.81 -12.87 -39.80
C ARG A 621 -14.16 -12.31 -41.07
N ASN A 622 -14.70 -11.20 -41.55
CA ASN A 622 -14.11 -10.42 -42.63
C ASN A 622 -12.74 -9.89 -42.21
N ALA A 623 -11.85 -9.66 -43.19
CA ALA A 623 -10.56 -9.04 -42.93
C ALA A 623 -10.73 -7.60 -42.42
N TYR A 624 -10.04 -7.26 -41.35
CA TYR A 624 -10.06 -5.92 -40.76
C TYR A 624 -9.12 -4.96 -41.51
N ASP A 625 -9.62 -3.76 -41.83
CA ASP A 625 -8.88 -2.69 -42.54
C ASP A 625 -9.03 -1.32 -41.84
N GLY A 626 -9.23 -1.32 -40.52
CA GLY A 626 -9.45 -0.08 -39.75
C GLY A 626 -8.16 0.60 -39.25
N TYR A 627 -6.97 0.05 -39.54
CA TYR A 627 -5.70 0.52 -38.97
C TYR A 627 -5.34 1.98 -39.29
N GLU A 628 -5.67 2.45 -40.50
CA GLU A 628 -5.41 3.85 -40.87
C GLU A 628 -6.38 4.80 -40.17
N ALA A 629 -7.65 4.41 -40.05
CA ALA A 629 -8.68 5.18 -39.37
C ALA A 629 -8.42 5.27 -37.86
N SER A 630 -8.06 4.16 -37.21
CA SER A 630 -7.74 4.13 -35.78
C SER A 630 -6.55 5.02 -35.44
N LYS A 631 -5.53 5.04 -36.32
CA LYS A 631 -4.37 5.93 -36.20
C LYS A 631 -4.74 7.40 -36.38
N ALA A 632 -5.57 7.74 -37.37
CA ALA A 632 -6.03 9.10 -37.59
C ALA A 632 -6.81 9.64 -36.37
N ILE A 633 -7.67 8.81 -35.76
CA ILE A 633 -8.43 9.18 -34.54
C ILE A 633 -7.49 9.57 -33.39
N ILE A 634 -6.38 8.85 -33.20
CA ILE A 634 -5.39 9.20 -32.17
C ILE A 634 -4.68 10.53 -32.49
N GLN A 635 -4.32 10.76 -33.75
CA GLN A 635 -3.71 12.03 -34.17
C GLN A 635 -4.65 13.21 -33.94
N ASP A 636 -5.92 13.07 -34.33
CA ASP A 636 -6.96 14.09 -34.09
C ASP A 636 -7.16 14.35 -32.59
N CYS A 637 -7.11 13.32 -31.76
CA CYS A 637 -7.18 13.46 -30.31
C CYS A 637 -5.97 14.22 -29.75
N GLU A 638 -4.76 13.91 -30.22
CA GLU A 638 -3.54 14.60 -29.81
C GLU A 638 -3.56 16.08 -30.19
N ASP A 639 -4.00 16.40 -31.41
CA ASP A 639 -4.14 17.78 -31.89
C ASP A 639 -5.21 18.54 -31.10
N ALA A 640 -6.35 17.91 -30.81
CA ALA A 640 -7.41 18.51 -30.00
C ALA A 640 -6.94 18.80 -28.57
N LEU A 641 -6.18 17.89 -27.95
CA LEU A 641 -5.59 18.09 -26.62
C LEU A 641 -4.52 19.19 -26.62
N THR A 642 -3.69 19.24 -27.66
CA THR A 642 -2.60 20.21 -27.80
C THR A 642 -3.11 21.63 -27.99
N ASN A 643 -4.15 21.77 -28.80
CA ASN A 643 -4.78 23.05 -29.14
C ASN A 643 -5.84 23.52 -28.13
N TRP A 644 -6.11 22.74 -27.08
CA TRP A 644 -7.06 23.13 -26.05
C TRP A 644 -6.56 24.36 -25.27
N VAL A 645 -7.41 25.38 -25.20
CA VAL A 645 -7.19 26.65 -24.49
C VAL A 645 -8.47 27.05 -23.76
N VAL A 646 -8.33 27.70 -22.61
CA VAL A 646 -9.45 28.15 -21.75
C VAL A 646 -10.48 29.02 -22.48
N GLN A 647 -10.05 29.78 -23.51
CA GLN A 647 -10.92 30.64 -24.31
C GLN A 647 -11.83 29.86 -25.26
N ASN A 648 -11.40 28.67 -25.69
CA ASN A 648 -12.14 27.77 -26.57
C ASN A 648 -12.94 26.72 -25.77
N ALA A 649 -13.08 26.92 -24.46
CA ALA A 649 -13.84 26.04 -23.59
C ALA A 649 -15.31 25.92 -24.05
N SER A 650 -15.76 24.69 -24.27
CA SER A 650 -17.14 24.41 -24.71
C SER A 650 -18.17 24.74 -23.63
N VAL A 651 -17.78 24.66 -22.35
CA VAL A 651 -18.65 24.93 -21.20
C VAL A 651 -18.38 26.33 -20.64
N SER A 652 -19.28 27.28 -20.94
CA SER A 652 -19.25 28.64 -20.39
C SER A 652 -20.39 28.85 -19.37
N ALA A 653 -20.03 29.08 -18.10
CA ALA A 653 -20.99 29.39 -17.05
C ALA A 653 -21.52 30.83 -17.19
N LYS A 654 -22.66 31.01 -17.87
CA LYS A 654 -23.35 32.30 -17.92
C LYS A 654 -24.18 32.47 -16.64
N LEU A 655 -23.78 33.38 -15.75
CA LEU A 655 -24.61 33.74 -14.58
C LEU A 655 -26.01 34.15 -15.04
N SER A 656 -27.04 33.71 -14.31
CA SER A 656 -28.42 34.16 -14.54
C SER A 656 -28.50 35.69 -14.47
N THR A 657 -29.44 36.29 -15.21
CA THR A 657 -29.70 37.74 -15.18
C THR A 657 -30.02 38.23 -13.76
N ARG A 658 -30.74 37.41 -12.97
CA ARG A 658 -31.03 37.65 -11.55
C ARG A 658 -29.78 37.69 -10.68
N SER A 659 -28.87 36.73 -10.86
CA SER A 659 -27.61 36.70 -10.10
C SER A 659 -26.68 37.85 -10.50
N ARG A 660 -26.65 38.22 -11.78
CA ARG A 660 -25.88 39.37 -12.30
C ARG A 660 -26.37 40.69 -11.71
N THR A 661 -27.68 40.94 -11.73
CA THR A 661 -28.30 42.15 -11.20
C THR A 661 -28.13 42.26 -9.68
N LEU A 662 -28.29 41.17 -8.93
CA LEU A 662 -28.01 41.14 -7.49
C LEU A 662 -26.52 41.41 -7.18
N SER A 663 -25.60 40.81 -7.94
CA SER A 663 -24.16 41.06 -7.77
C SER A 663 -23.79 42.51 -8.12
N GLN A 664 -24.33 43.08 -9.19
CA GLN A 664 -24.12 44.47 -9.56
C GLN A 664 -24.70 45.43 -8.51
N ARG A 665 -25.92 45.17 -8.02
CA ARG A 665 -26.54 45.98 -6.96
C ARG A 665 -25.70 45.95 -5.68
N ARG A 666 -25.18 44.77 -5.30
CA ARG A 666 -24.28 44.63 -4.14
C ARG A 666 -22.94 45.34 -4.34
N LYS A 667 -22.35 45.27 -5.53
CA LYS A 667 -21.11 46.00 -5.86
C LYS A 667 -21.31 47.52 -5.88
N ASN A 668 -22.44 47.99 -6.40
CA ASN A 668 -22.78 49.41 -6.44
C ASN A 668 -23.08 49.95 -5.03
N ALA A 669 -23.76 49.18 -4.18
CA ALA A 669 -23.96 49.53 -2.77
C ALA A 669 -22.63 49.57 -1.99
N ALA A 670 -21.72 48.62 -2.23
CA ALA A 670 -20.40 48.61 -1.60
C ALA A 670 -19.52 49.79 -2.06
N ARG A 671 -19.63 50.21 -3.33
CA ARG A 671 -18.97 51.42 -3.85
C ARG A 671 -19.54 52.69 -3.24
N ARG A 672 -20.86 52.78 -3.08
CA ARG A 672 -21.53 53.93 -2.47
C ARG A 672 -21.16 54.11 -0.99
N ASN A 673 -20.86 53.03 -0.28
CA ASN A 673 -20.38 53.06 1.10
C ASN A 673 -18.84 53.27 1.23
N GLN A 674 -18.10 53.36 0.13
CA GLN A 674 -16.67 53.72 0.14
C GLN A 674 -16.44 55.22 0.01
N GLU A 675 -17.42 55.98 -0.48
CA GLU A 675 -17.45 57.44 -0.30
C GLU A 675 -17.88 57.73 1.14
N GLY A 676 -17.06 58.49 1.88
CA GLY A 676 -17.25 58.73 3.30
C GLY A 676 -18.66 59.21 3.63
N ILE A 677 -19.29 58.56 4.60
CA ILE A 677 -20.55 59.02 5.18
C ILE A 677 -20.23 60.31 5.95
N ASP A 678 -20.66 61.46 5.43
CA ASP A 678 -20.56 62.74 6.13
C ASP A 678 -21.54 62.78 7.30
N LEU A 679 -21.00 62.68 8.52
CA LEU A 679 -21.75 62.68 9.78
C LEU A 679 -21.94 64.09 10.35
N SER A 680 -21.54 65.15 9.64
CA SER A 680 -21.66 66.54 10.09
C SER A 680 -23.11 67.03 10.31
N HIS A 681 -24.11 66.25 9.89
CA HIS A 681 -25.53 66.55 10.06
C HIS A 681 -26.20 65.85 11.26
N GLN A 682 -25.45 65.10 12.08
CA GLN A 682 -26.02 64.31 13.17
C GLN A 682 -25.96 64.95 14.56
N ASP A 683 -25.30 66.11 14.70
CA ASP A 683 -25.32 66.88 15.95
C ASP A 683 -26.54 67.82 15.98
N GLN A 684 -27.46 67.60 16.93
CA GLN A 684 -28.49 68.58 17.27
C GLN A 684 -27.84 69.78 17.98
N PRO A 685 -28.22 71.03 17.65
CA PRO A 685 -27.66 72.21 18.32
C PRO A 685 -28.04 72.25 19.80
N LEU A 686 -27.01 72.33 20.65
CA LEU A 686 -27.11 72.55 22.09
C LEU A 686 -27.49 74.01 22.36
N ASP A 687 -28.78 74.31 22.35
CA ASP A 687 -29.31 75.51 23.01
C ASP A 687 -30.29 75.12 24.11
N ASN A 688 -29.95 75.54 25.34
CA ASN A 688 -30.78 75.56 26.55
C ASN A 688 -31.23 74.23 27.15
N ARG A 689 -30.30 73.49 27.79
CA ARG A 689 -30.68 72.66 28.95
C ARG A 689 -29.71 72.85 30.12
N GLU A 690 -30.23 73.51 31.15
CA GLU A 690 -29.64 73.65 32.48
C GLU A 690 -29.30 72.29 33.10
N SER A 691 -28.30 72.33 33.97
CA SER A 691 -27.68 71.22 34.67
C SER A 691 -28.66 70.31 35.44
N GLY A 692 -28.44 68.99 35.35
CA GLY A 692 -28.57 68.13 36.54
C GLY A 692 -29.75 67.17 36.65
N LEU A 693 -30.26 66.59 35.57
CA LEU A 693 -31.26 65.51 35.67
C LEU A 693 -30.79 64.24 34.94
N TRP A 694 -30.55 63.19 35.73
CA TRP A 694 -30.36 61.82 35.27
C TRP A 694 -31.72 61.26 34.83
N ILE A 695 -31.83 60.77 33.59
CA ILE A 695 -33.06 60.16 33.06
C ILE A 695 -33.05 58.66 33.44
N PRO A 696 -34.06 58.16 34.17
CA PRO A 696 -34.15 56.74 34.52
C PRO A 696 -34.31 55.82 33.30
N ALA A 697 -33.78 54.60 33.41
CA ALA A 697 -33.73 53.60 32.34
C ALA A 697 -35.10 53.15 31.75
N SER A 698 -36.21 53.58 32.33
CA SER A 698 -37.57 53.29 31.86
C SER A 698 -38.07 54.18 30.73
N GLU A 699 -37.35 55.25 30.37
CA GLU A 699 -37.72 56.15 29.25
C GLU A 699 -36.89 55.93 27.97
N HIS A 700 -36.03 54.92 27.93
CA HIS A 700 -35.44 54.48 26.67
C HIS A 700 -36.49 53.70 25.85
N GLN A 701 -37.00 54.28 24.77
CA GLN A 701 -37.83 53.57 23.79
C GLN A 701 -37.04 52.40 23.19
N GLY A 702 -37.43 51.18 23.56
CA GLY A 702 -36.93 49.94 22.98
C GLY A 702 -37.65 49.62 21.67
N ASN A 703 -36.88 49.41 20.59
CA ASN A 703 -37.41 48.75 19.39
C ASN A 703 -37.49 47.25 19.66
N GLY A 704 -38.72 46.77 19.89
CA GLY A 704 -39.06 45.40 20.21
C GLY A 704 -38.82 44.41 19.08
N TYR A 705 -38.44 43.20 19.48
CA TYR A 705 -38.55 41.97 18.71
C TYR A 705 -39.91 41.35 19.04
N GLU A 706 -40.75 41.11 18.02
CA GLU A 706 -41.88 40.19 18.09
C GLU A 706 -41.69 39.14 16.99
N ASP A 707 -41.59 37.88 17.43
CA ASP A 707 -41.65 36.67 16.63
C ASP A 707 -43.11 36.43 16.18
N GLU A 708 -43.32 36.03 14.92
CA GLU A 708 -44.55 35.36 14.47
C GLU A 708 -44.20 33.99 13.88
N ASP A 709 -44.98 33.00 14.33
CA ASP A 709 -44.80 31.56 14.27
C ASP A 709 -44.92 30.92 12.87
N LEU A 710 -44.19 29.81 12.65
CA LEU A 710 -44.54 28.77 11.66
C LEU A 710 -44.22 27.36 12.23
N GLU A 711 -45.22 26.76 12.87
CA GLU A 711 -45.50 25.31 12.95
C GLU A 711 -46.38 24.91 11.74
N ASP A 712 -46.50 23.69 11.22
CA ASP A 712 -45.73 22.45 11.11
C ASP A 712 -46.43 21.63 9.97
N ASP A 713 -45.86 20.51 9.53
CA ASP A 713 -46.48 19.44 8.71
C ASP A 713 -46.77 19.63 7.20
N ALA A 714 -46.10 18.79 6.37
CA ALA A 714 -46.77 17.71 5.61
C ALA A 714 -45.80 16.92 4.67
N PRO A 715 -45.97 15.58 4.54
CA PRO A 715 -45.22 14.72 3.61
C PRO A 715 -45.95 14.43 2.27
N SER A 716 -45.14 14.12 1.25
CA SER A 716 -45.37 13.27 0.05
C SER A 716 -46.80 12.89 -0.37
N THR A 717 -47.19 13.19 -1.64
CA THR A 717 -47.66 12.20 -2.65
C THR A 717 -47.86 12.78 -4.07
N VAL A 718 -47.29 12.07 -5.06
CA VAL A 718 -47.85 11.57 -6.34
C VAL A 718 -48.67 12.47 -7.30
N ALA A 719 -48.13 12.60 -8.52
CA ALA A 719 -48.75 12.69 -9.87
C ALA A 719 -49.92 13.64 -10.16
N THR A 720 -49.84 14.40 -11.26
CA THR A 720 -50.41 14.05 -12.59
C THR A 720 -50.24 15.25 -13.55
N GLU A 721 -50.09 14.92 -14.82
CA GLU A 721 -49.77 15.72 -16.00
C GLU A 721 -50.79 16.80 -16.41
N THR A 722 -50.38 17.54 -17.46
CA THR A 722 -51.14 18.29 -18.49
C THR A 722 -51.17 19.82 -18.35
N ARG A 723 -51.21 20.65 -19.41
CA ARG A 723 -50.82 20.60 -20.83
C ARG A 723 -51.05 22.04 -21.36
N GLY A 724 -50.22 22.51 -22.28
CA GLY A 724 -50.64 23.36 -23.42
C GLY A 724 -51.16 24.79 -23.17
N ARG A 725 -50.30 25.78 -23.46
CA ARG A 725 -50.48 26.90 -24.41
C ARG A 725 -51.91 27.25 -24.85
N GLU A 726 -52.29 28.52 -24.67
CA GLU A 726 -53.06 29.27 -25.68
C GLU A 726 -52.57 30.73 -25.77
N GLU A 727 -52.39 31.16 -27.01
CA GLU A 727 -52.01 32.50 -27.44
C GLU A 727 -53.30 33.31 -27.65
N GLU A 728 -53.32 34.58 -27.22
CA GLU A 728 -54.21 35.57 -27.82
C GLU A 728 -53.37 36.62 -28.54
N ARG A 729 -53.49 36.62 -29.87
CA ARG A 729 -53.07 37.71 -30.76
C ARG A 729 -54.22 38.74 -30.91
N PRO A 730 -53.88 39.98 -31.28
CA PRO A 730 -54.63 41.17 -30.88
C PRO A 730 -55.65 41.65 -31.93
N ILE A 731 -56.62 42.44 -31.49
CA ILE A 731 -57.38 43.37 -32.35
C ILE A 731 -57.58 44.69 -31.57
N ALA A 732 -57.05 45.80 -32.09
CA ALA A 732 -57.85 46.89 -32.66
C ALA A 732 -57.06 48.21 -32.75
N ALA A 733 -57.27 48.89 -33.89
CA ALA A 733 -56.91 50.26 -34.28
C ALA A 733 -55.48 50.48 -34.81
#